data_AF-T1L6D0-F1
#
_entry.id   AF-T1L6D0-F1
#
_cell.length_a   1.000
_cell.length_b   1.000
_cell.length_c   1.000
_cell.angle_alpha   90.00
_cell.angle_beta   90.00
_cell.angle_gamma   90.00
#
_symmetry.space_group_name_H-M   'P 1'
#
loop_
_entity.id
_entity.type
_entity.pdbx_description
1 polymer ?
#
loop_
_entity_poly.entity_id
_entity_poly.type
_entity_poly.pdbx_seq_one_letter_code
_entity_poly.pdbx_strand_id
1 'polypeptide(L)'
;MFTHLLIWIFQFCLFIPKAYSFRTPKHDIAFYYKTHASVFLTNPDNHATSYGIYVAGKTIKMNIPKSVVNVSDILDWKVVNLIEDRLMFVHKNKPYILIYQQRIKKMNYSGELSDSIIAFGDNEALHVPTIFNPNLTKPVYKWNYIELLYFDDKNEKISVLRSLPWLKDDDWKFIKEWKMMDYIHFDNKLYLLIKRSISDEKNSNVTQEISIIQFCLDKGSELISSAVEVHFTRPEFITNQIIDLIFVFIFGPHETEYDRYQLHTTQLRPSNNTKIYDIYFLRDIVSLFAETAIECSSASDKSTLLRHYLRSEVGECKKTSHKSCSTMENIVPSRNVSDILTGRYVFYSLFDSRATLVQKIQFVTLPYPHLKRNILLHTNPIIYSAICEYHPAPAQCLNLGTINSHLLIISAQVNFYINKHPIGFFYVEKETNENLFIPIEVCSNLKTCTQCIIYGFYSDCIWSNSICVHDNQPKNKAVITVNNCFKVIAISPLVFNSSLPTRLTIQLDKPLIKDDQEQLVIQAGDNHCTDITTNEVFINCSLHLTKSGHFKIDVSLRSDRYADTVVISAVSTKKIYIVVSKSRYTISILFVIFSIFTIFLLITYTNYNKKHGNEFLEVKRSTRIMNIASKSMKSKKFSRSRKRSPSTTKIIVTIQSK
;
A
#
# COMPACT_ATOMS: atom_id res chain seq x y z
N MET A 1 4.26 12.98 38.74
CA MET A 1 3.90 11.82 37.88
C MET A 1 2.63 12.06 37.06
N PHE A 2 1.44 12.13 37.66
CA PHE A 2 0.17 12.00 36.91
C PHE A 2 -0.02 12.96 35.72
N THR A 3 0.37 14.23 35.87
CA THR A 3 0.32 15.24 34.80
C THR A 3 1.22 14.88 33.61
N HIS A 4 2.42 14.33 33.85
CA HIS A 4 3.31 13.89 32.77
C HIS A 4 2.73 12.70 32.01
N LEU A 5 2.07 11.75 32.67
CA LEU A 5 1.42 10.63 32.00
C LEU A 5 0.32 11.11 31.04
N LEU A 6 -0.51 12.07 31.47
CA LEU A 6 -1.54 12.68 30.63
C LEU A 6 -0.94 13.46 29.45
N ILE A 7 0.13 14.22 29.68
CA ILE A 7 0.86 14.92 28.61
C ILE A 7 1.46 13.92 27.60
N TRP A 8 2.06 12.82 28.07
CA TRP A 8 2.60 11.76 27.23
C TRP A 8 1.52 11.08 26.39
N ILE A 9 0.38 10.73 26.98
CA ILE A 9 -0.75 10.14 26.23
C ILE A 9 -1.27 11.11 25.17
N PHE A 10 -1.46 12.40 25.52
CA PHE A 10 -1.94 13.40 24.57
C PHE A 10 -0.93 13.67 23.45
N GLN A 11 0.37 13.71 23.77
CA GLN A 11 1.45 13.78 22.78
C GLN A 11 1.44 12.54 21.88
N PHE A 12 1.34 11.33 22.43
CA PHE A 12 1.30 10.07 21.68
C PHE A 12 0.11 10.03 20.70
N CYS A 13 -1.09 10.42 21.16
CA CYS A 13 -2.28 10.55 20.32
C CYS A 13 -2.16 11.64 19.23
N LEU A 14 -1.33 12.67 19.43
CA LEU A 14 -1.02 13.69 18.40
C LEU A 14 0.15 13.30 17.48
N PHE A 15 1.03 12.38 17.91
CA PHE A 15 2.13 11.85 17.10
C PHE A 15 1.65 10.76 16.14
N ILE A 16 0.72 9.89 16.54
CA ILE A 16 0.19 8.80 15.68
C ILE A 16 -0.27 9.32 14.31
N PRO A 17 -1.10 10.38 14.18
CA PRO A 17 -1.53 10.90 12.87
C PRO A 17 -0.45 11.71 12.12
N LYS A 18 0.70 12.00 12.74
CA LYS A 18 1.82 12.71 12.10
C LYS A 18 2.92 11.78 11.61
N ALA A 19 3.05 10.60 12.19
CA ALA A 19 4.07 9.61 11.84
C ALA A 19 3.72 8.76 10.61
N TYR A 20 2.43 8.66 10.25
CA TYR A 20 1.95 7.79 9.18
C TYR A 20 1.08 8.57 8.20
N SER A 21 1.49 8.59 6.93
CA SER A 21 0.76 9.20 5.81
C SER A 21 -0.26 8.19 5.25
N PHE A 22 0.24 6.99 4.92
CA PHE A 22 -0.54 5.78 4.68
C PHE A 22 -0.22 4.71 5.76
N ARG A 23 -1.14 3.76 5.98
CA ARG A 23 -0.86 2.54 6.75
C ARG A 23 -0.11 1.53 5.89
N THR A 24 0.90 0.84 6.43
CA THR A 24 1.58 -0.28 5.75
C THR A 24 0.55 -1.26 5.15
N PRO A 25 0.51 -1.43 3.82
CA PRO A 25 -0.53 -2.21 3.17
C PRO A 25 -0.31 -3.70 3.40
N LYS A 26 -1.33 -4.40 3.89
CA LYS A 26 -1.37 -5.86 3.97
C LYS A 26 -2.08 -6.35 2.71
N HIS A 27 -1.35 -6.96 1.79
CA HIS A 27 -1.85 -7.23 0.44
C HIS A 27 -2.61 -8.57 0.31
N ASP A 28 -3.41 -8.66 -0.75
CA ASP A 28 -4.16 -9.85 -1.17
C ASP A 28 -3.22 -10.89 -1.79
N ILE A 29 -3.49 -12.19 -1.66
CA ILE A 29 -2.59 -13.28 -2.03
C ILE A 29 -2.15 -13.24 -3.51
N ALA A 30 -3.08 -12.87 -4.40
CA ALA A 30 -2.84 -12.69 -5.84
C ALA A 30 -1.88 -11.54 -6.18
N PHE A 31 -1.73 -10.57 -5.27
CA PHE A 31 -0.90 -9.35 -5.44
C PHE A 31 0.09 -9.15 -4.27
N TYR A 32 0.43 -10.22 -3.53
CA TYR A 32 1.21 -10.17 -2.28
C TYR A 32 2.62 -9.59 -2.41
N TYR A 33 3.17 -9.56 -3.62
CA TYR A 33 4.50 -8.99 -3.93
C TYR A 33 4.44 -7.87 -4.98
N LYS A 34 3.33 -7.76 -5.73
CA LYS A 34 3.21 -6.84 -6.87
C LYS A 34 1.74 -6.67 -7.27
N THR A 35 1.28 -5.44 -7.45
CA THR A 35 -0.05 -5.16 -7.99
C THR A 35 0.06 -4.99 -9.50
N HIS A 36 -0.40 -5.96 -10.27
CA HIS A 36 -0.25 -5.94 -11.74
C HIS A 36 -1.25 -5.01 -12.44
N ALA A 37 -2.45 -4.84 -11.87
CA ALA A 37 -3.46 -3.87 -12.30
C ALA A 37 -4.31 -3.45 -11.09
N SER A 38 -4.76 -2.19 -11.05
CA SER A 38 -5.71 -1.72 -10.02
C SER A 38 -7.16 -2.10 -10.34
N VAL A 39 -7.49 -2.31 -11.61
CA VAL A 39 -8.85 -2.68 -12.07
C VAL A 39 -8.82 -4.02 -12.78
N PHE A 40 -9.83 -4.85 -12.53
CA PHE A 40 -9.99 -6.17 -13.11
C PHE A 40 -11.47 -6.47 -13.41
N LEU A 41 -11.76 -7.41 -14.30
CA LEU A 41 -13.13 -7.83 -14.59
C LEU A 41 -13.61 -8.83 -13.54
N THR A 42 -14.78 -8.58 -12.94
CA THR A 42 -15.41 -9.52 -12.00
C THR A 42 -16.07 -10.72 -12.71
N ASN A 43 -16.27 -10.62 -14.02
CA ASN A 43 -16.64 -11.71 -14.91
C ASN A 43 -15.95 -11.46 -16.26
N PRO A 44 -14.92 -12.24 -16.64
CA PRO A 44 -14.25 -12.07 -17.93
C PRO A 44 -15.13 -12.47 -19.12
N ASP A 45 -16.01 -13.45 -18.94
CA ASP A 45 -16.81 -14.07 -20.01
C ASP A 45 -18.10 -13.27 -20.33
N ASN A 46 -18.44 -12.28 -19.50
CA ASN A 46 -19.58 -11.40 -19.68
C ASN A 46 -19.25 -9.97 -19.29
N HIS A 47 -19.22 -9.06 -20.28
CA HIS A 47 -18.95 -7.62 -20.13
C HIS A 47 -20.10 -6.83 -19.44
N ALA A 48 -20.67 -7.38 -18.37
CA ALA A 48 -21.40 -6.61 -17.39
C ALA A 48 -20.52 -5.46 -16.87
N THR A 49 -21.12 -4.32 -16.53
CA THR A 49 -20.40 -3.10 -16.15
C THR A 49 -19.70 -3.16 -14.78
N SER A 50 -19.60 -4.35 -14.18
CA SER A 50 -19.09 -4.63 -12.84
C SER A 50 -17.58 -4.87 -12.83
N TYR A 51 -16.83 -3.84 -12.48
CA TYR A 51 -15.37 -3.88 -12.32
C TYR A 51 -14.98 -4.12 -10.87
N GLY A 52 -13.97 -4.95 -10.66
CA GLY A 52 -13.30 -5.12 -9.38
C GLY A 52 -12.18 -4.10 -9.30
N ILE A 53 -12.15 -3.32 -8.23
CA ILE A 53 -11.15 -2.26 -8.05
C ILE A 53 -10.39 -2.53 -6.76
N TYR A 54 -9.08 -2.67 -6.89
CA TYR A 54 -8.15 -3.03 -5.82
C TYR A 54 -7.12 -1.93 -5.60
N VAL A 55 -6.98 -1.52 -4.35
CA VAL A 55 -5.90 -0.65 -3.87
C VAL A 55 -5.47 -1.15 -2.49
N ALA A 56 -4.17 -1.39 -2.31
CA ALA A 56 -3.53 -1.55 -0.99
C ALA A 56 -4.19 -2.56 -0.02
N GLY A 57 -4.56 -3.75 -0.51
CA GLY A 57 -5.17 -4.79 0.34
C GLY A 57 -6.67 -4.62 0.61
N LYS A 58 -7.34 -3.79 -0.18
CA LYS A 58 -8.78 -3.56 -0.15
C LYS A 58 -9.32 -3.72 -1.58
N THR A 59 -10.45 -4.41 -1.73
CA THR A 59 -11.15 -4.59 -3.00
C THR A 59 -12.61 -4.10 -2.87
N ILE A 60 -13.10 -3.34 -3.85
CA ILE A 60 -14.53 -3.03 -4.04
C ILE A 60 -15.02 -3.54 -5.40
N LYS A 61 -16.34 -3.63 -5.60
CA LYS A 61 -16.97 -3.83 -6.91
C LYS A 61 -17.75 -2.57 -7.28
N MET A 62 -17.60 -2.05 -8.50
CA MET A 62 -18.24 -0.81 -8.97
C MET A 62 -18.85 -1.00 -10.37
N ASN A 63 -19.98 -0.33 -10.64
CA ASN A 63 -20.68 -0.43 -11.91
C ASN A 63 -20.41 0.79 -12.80
N ILE A 64 -19.44 0.68 -13.73
CA ILE A 64 -19.05 1.79 -14.62
C ILE A 64 -19.64 1.55 -16.02
N PRO A 65 -20.62 2.34 -16.49
CA PRO A 65 -21.23 2.13 -17.80
C PRO A 65 -20.25 2.36 -18.95
N LYS A 66 -20.35 1.56 -20.02
CA LYS A 66 -19.57 1.74 -21.27
C LYS A 66 -19.77 3.12 -21.92
N SER A 67 -20.87 3.81 -21.62
CA SER A 67 -21.13 5.19 -22.05
C SER A 67 -20.29 6.26 -21.33
N VAL A 68 -19.60 5.90 -20.25
CA VAL A 68 -18.67 6.79 -19.52
C VAL A 68 -17.24 6.63 -20.04
N VAL A 69 -16.82 5.39 -20.33
CA VAL A 69 -15.45 5.03 -20.75
C VAL A 69 -15.39 3.58 -21.25
N ASN A 70 -14.47 3.28 -22.17
CA ASN A 70 -14.26 1.94 -22.75
C ASN A 70 -13.60 0.95 -21.79
N VAL A 71 -13.79 -0.35 -22.02
CA VAL A 71 -13.26 -1.44 -21.17
C VAL A 71 -11.73 -1.41 -21.07
N SER A 72 -11.05 -1.28 -22.21
CA SER A 72 -9.58 -1.17 -22.29
C SER A 72 -9.04 0.05 -21.55
N ASP A 73 -9.70 1.20 -21.70
CA ASP A 73 -9.35 2.43 -20.97
C ASP A 73 -9.51 2.26 -19.45
N ILE A 74 -10.55 1.57 -18.95
CA ILE A 74 -10.75 1.30 -17.51
C ILE A 74 -9.66 0.38 -16.95
N LEU A 75 -9.28 -0.68 -17.68
CA LEU A 75 -8.29 -1.66 -17.21
C LEU A 75 -6.86 -1.07 -17.15
N ASP A 76 -6.60 0.00 -17.91
CA ASP A 76 -5.36 0.78 -17.85
C ASP A 76 -5.27 1.73 -16.61
N TRP A 77 -6.35 1.89 -15.83
CA TRP A 77 -6.39 2.85 -14.70
C TRP A 77 -5.49 2.44 -13.53
N LYS A 78 -4.63 3.37 -13.10
CA LYS A 78 -3.86 3.29 -11.85
C LYS A 78 -4.63 4.01 -10.75
N VAL A 79 -5.44 3.25 -10.03
CA VAL A 79 -6.40 3.78 -9.05
C VAL A 79 -5.69 4.03 -7.70
N VAL A 80 -6.03 5.14 -7.05
CA VAL A 80 -5.35 5.66 -5.84
C VAL A 80 -6.21 5.53 -4.58
N ASN A 81 -7.53 5.51 -4.70
CA ASN A 81 -8.46 5.36 -3.58
C ASN A 81 -9.58 4.36 -3.89
N LEU A 82 -10.50 4.18 -2.93
CA LEU A 82 -11.66 3.29 -3.05
C LEU A 82 -12.95 3.99 -2.59
N ILE A 83 -13.05 5.31 -2.84
CA ILE A 83 -14.26 6.09 -2.53
C ILE A 83 -15.20 5.96 -3.74
N GLU A 84 -16.24 5.15 -3.60
CA GLU A 84 -17.14 4.74 -4.70
C GLU A 84 -17.75 5.93 -5.48
N ASP A 85 -18.14 7.01 -4.79
CA ASP A 85 -18.69 8.23 -5.41
C ASP A 85 -17.63 9.19 -5.97
N ARG A 86 -16.36 9.00 -5.61
CA ARG A 86 -15.23 9.93 -5.87
C ARG A 86 -13.93 9.16 -6.09
N LEU A 87 -13.96 8.24 -7.06
CA LEU A 87 -12.85 7.34 -7.35
C LEU A 87 -11.75 8.08 -8.10
N MET A 88 -10.55 8.14 -7.55
CA MET A 88 -9.40 8.86 -8.08
C MET A 88 -8.39 7.90 -8.71
N PHE A 89 -7.93 8.24 -9.91
CA PHE A 89 -7.04 7.41 -10.70
C PHE A 89 -6.14 8.23 -11.61
N VAL A 90 -5.07 7.60 -12.11
CA VAL A 90 -4.22 8.15 -13.17
C VAL A 90 -4.37 7.28 -14.41
N HIS A 91 -4.58 7.94 -15.56
CA HIS A 91 -4.70 7.30 -16.86
C HIS A 91 -3.99 8.17 -17.91
N LYS A 92 -3.26 7.56 -18.84
CA LYS A 92 -2.52 8.26 -19.92
C LYS A 92 -1.79 9.52 -19.41
N ASN A 93 -1.09 9.35 -18.29
CA ASN A 93 -0.26 10.33 -17.59
C ASN A 93 -0.98 11.62 -17.16
N LYS A 94 -2.28 11.51 -16.91
CA LYS A 94 -3.14 12.59 -16.38
C LYS A 94 -3.95 12.09 -15.19
N PRO A 95 -4.13 12.90 -14.13
CA PRO A 95 -4.93 12.51 -12.98
C PRO A 95 -6.41 12.85 -13.20
N TYR A 96 -7.28 11.95 -12.75
CA TYR A 96 -8.71 12.01 -12.94
C TYR A 96 -9.48 11.58 -11.69
N ILE A 97 -10.71 12.06 -11.60
CA ILE A 97 -11.71 11.65 -10.62
C ILE A 97 -13.00 11.25 -11.35
N LEU A 98 -13.45 10.01 -11.13
CA LEU A 98 -14.77 9.51 -11.52
C LEU A 98 -15.76 9.88 -10.41
N ILE A 99 -16.78 10.65 -10.78
CA ILE A 99 -17.77 11.19 -9.84
C ILE A 99 -19.11 10.48 -10.07
N TYR A 100 -19.68 9.90 -9.01
CA TYR A 100 -20.95 9.15 -8.99
C TYR A 100 -21.07 8.06 -10.08
N GLN A 101 -19.95 7.41 -10.43
CA GLN A 101 -19.86 6.40 -11.51
C GLN A 101 -20.32 6.88 -12.91
N GLN A 102 -20.57 8.19 -13.09
CA GLN A 102 -21.25 8.76 -14.27
C GLN A 102 -20.37 9.71 -15.10
N ARG A 103 -19.40 10.41 -14.49
CA ARG A 103 -18.59 11.42 -15.19
C ARG A 103 -17.15 11.42 -14.72
N ILE A 104 -16.22 11.55 -15.66
CA ILE A 104 -14.78 11.66 -15.39
C ILE A 104 -14.37 13.14 -15.51
N LYS A 105 -13.66 13.66 -14.52
CA LYS A 105 -13.11 15.02 -14.50
C LYS A 105 -11.59 14.96 -14.28
N LYS A 106 -10.82 15.81 -14.97
CA LYS A 106 -9.37 15.94 -14.73
C LYS A 106 -9.14 16.66 -13.39
N MET A 107 -8.22 16.15 -12.58
CA MET A 107 -7.77 16.80 -11.34
C MET A 107 -6.68 17.85 -11.62
N ASN A 108 -6.55 18.83 -10.72
CA ASN A 108 -5.53 19.86 -10.79
C ASN A 108 -4.19 19.37 -10.21
N TYR A 109 -3.15 19.31 -11.04
CA TYR A 109 -1.77 19.10 -10.61
C TYR A 109 -0.88 20.15 -11.26
N SER A 110 0.10 20.66 -10.52
CA SER A 110 1.06 21.69 -10.99
C SER A 110 2.38 21.10 -11.51
N GLY A 111 2.61 19.80 -11.31
CA GLY A 111 3.68 19.06 -11.95
C GLY A 111 3.18 18.25 -13.14
N GLU A 112 4.05 17.40 -13.66
CA GLU A 112 3.75 16.44 -14.72
C GLU A 112 3.77 15.02 -14.12
N LEU A 113 2.77 14.20 -14.46
CA LEU A 113 2.78 12.77 -14.12
C LEU A 113 3.37 11.97 -15.28
N SER A 114 3.94 10.83 -14.96
CA SER A 114 4.46 9.84 -15.91
C SER A 114 3.90 8.45 -15.59
N ASP A 115 4.26 7.44 -16.39
CA ASP A 115 3.66 6.10 -16.30
C ASP A 115 3.77 5.47 -14.91
N SER A 116 4.85 5.75 -14.18
CA SER A 116 5.25 4.96 -13.02
C SER A 116 4.69 5.51 -11.70
N ILE A 117 3.53 4.97 -11.32
CA ILE A 117 2.81 5.29 -10.08
C ILE A 117 2.42 4.01 -9.34
N ILE A 118 2.62 4.00 -8.02
CA ILE A 118 2.31 2.90 -7.10
C ILE A 118 1.40 3.45 -5.98
N ALA A 119 0.15 3.02 -5.91
CA ALA A 119 -0.80 3.48 -4.90
C ALA A 119 -0.65 2.73 -3.56
N PHE A 120 -0.63 3.47 -2.45
CA PHE A 120 -0.58 2.93 -1.08
C PHE A 120 -1.95 2.92 -0.39
N GLY A 121 -3.00 3.39 -1.07
CA GLY A 121 -4.30 3.64 -0.47
C GLY A 121 -4.31 4.94 0.31
N ASP A 122 -5.38 5.16 1.09
CA ASP A 122 -5.55 6.32 1.97
C ASP A 122 -5.35 7.69 1.24
N ASN A 123 -5.69 7.71 -0.06
CA ASN A 123 -5.50 8.80 -1.06
C ASN A 123 -4.04 9.10 -1.47
N GLU A 124 -3.09 8.20 -1.22
CA GLU A 124 -1.67 8.42 -1.51
C GLU A 124 -1.06 7.45 -2.52
N ALA A 125 -0.05 7.95 -3.26
CA ALA A 125 0.73 7.15 -4.20
C ALA A 125 2.18 7.64 -4.33
N LEU A 126 3.11 6.72 -4.54
CA LEU A 126 4.47 7.02 -4.99
C LEU A 126 4.45 7.26 -6.50
N HIS A 127 5.00 8.38 -6.95
CA HIS A 127 5.29 8.66 -8.36
C HIS A 127 6.81 8.64 -8.58
N VAL A 128 7.24 7.99 -9.65
CA VAL A 128 8.64 7.92 -10.06
C VAL A 128 8.76 8.53 -11.46
N PRO A 129 9.02 9.84 -11.57
CA PRO A 129 9.09 10.56 -12.85
C PRO A 129 9.95 9.83 -13.88
N THR A 130 9.34 9.46 -15.02
CA THR A 130 10.07 8.95 -16.19
C THR A 130 10.72 10.12 -16.91
N ILE A 131 12.05 10.19 -16.87
CA ILE A 131 12.84 11.21 -17.54
C ILE A 131 13.40 10.63 -18.83
N PHE A 132 13.16 11.31 -19.95
CA PHE A 132 13.79 11.00 -21.23
C PHE A 132 14.31 12.30 -21.87
N ASN A 133 15.62 12.49 -21.81
CA ASN A 133 16.32 13.71 -22.23
C ASN A 133 17.59 13.35 -23.04
N PRO A 134 17.46 12.64 -24.19
CA PRO A 134 18.62 12.14 -24.94
C PRO A 134 19.56 13.26 -25.40
N ASN A 135 19.01 14.45 -25.64
CA ASN A 135 19.72 15.65 -26.09
C ASN A 135 20.29 16.50 -24.92
N LEU A 136 20.08 16.08 -23.66
CA LEU A 136 20.54 16.79 -22.46
C LEU A 136 20.17 18.28 -22.44
N THR A 137 18.92 18.59 -22.78
CA THR A 137 18.37 19.95 -22.78
C THR A 137 17.73 20.30 -21.44
N LYS A 138 17.66 21.58 -21.08
CA LYS A 138 16.95 22.03 -19.87
C LYS A 138 15.44 21.78 -20.03
N PRO A 139 14.80 21.02 -19.12
CA PRO A 139 13.37 20.74 -19.23
C PRO A 139 12.48 21.93 -18.86
N VAL A 140 11.24 21.90 -19.35
CA VAL A 140 10.21 22.93 -19.11
C VAL A 140 9.79 22.97 -17.63
N TYR A 141 9.79 21.81 -16.97
CA TYR A 141 9.43 21.64 -15.56
C TYR A 141 10.62 21.04 -14.79
N LYS A 142 10.77 21.41 -13.50
CA LYS A 142 11.75 20.79 -12.62
C LYS A 142 11.23 19.41 -12.18
N TRP A 143 11.91 18.36 -12.59
CA TRP A 143 11.62 17.00 -12.12
C TRP A 143 12.19 16.77 -10.71
N ASN A 144 11.54 15.88 -9.96
CA ASN A 144 12.14 15.19 -8.83
C ASN A 144 12.58 13.79 -9.29
N TYR A 145 13.42 13.09 -8.52
CA TYR A 145 13.71 11.67 -8.79
C TYR A 145 12.51 10.78 -8.43
N ILE A 146 11.85 11.09 -7.31
CA ILE A 146 10.74 10.34 -6.70
C ILE A 146 9.87 11.32 -5.90
N GLU A 147 8.55 11.11 -5.90
CA GLU A 147 7.55 11.96 -5.23
C GLU A 147 6.53 11.09 -4.47
N LEU A 148 6.22 11.44 -3.22
CA LEU A 148 5.03 10.93 -2.52
C LEU A 148 3.90 11.94 -2.75
N LEU A 149 2.85 11.52 -3.42
CA LEU A 149 1.72 12.35 -3.83
C LEU A 149 0.49 12.07 -2.95
N TYR A 150 -0.19 13.14 -2.54
CA TYR A 150 -1.54 13.10 -1.97
C TYR A 150 -2.57 13.60 -2.99
N PHE A 151 -3.66 12.86 -3.10
CA PHE A 151 -4.80 13.18 -3.96
C PHE A 151 -5.94 13.71 -3.07
N ASP A 152 -6.30 14.98 -3.22
CA ASP A 152 -7.42 15.59 -2.49
C ASP A 152 -8.71 15.38 -3.29
N ASP A 153 -9.56 14.47 -2.81
CA ASP A 153 -10.84 14.16 -3.45
C ASP A 153 -11.84 15.31 -3.39
N LYS A 154 -11.71 16.24 -2.43
CA LYS A 154 -12.67 17.31 -2.16
C LYS A 154 -12.31 18.58 -2.94
N ASN A 155 -11.03 18.94 -2.94
CA ASN A 155 -10.48 20.06 -3.70
C ASN A 155 -10.08 19.67 -5.13
N GLU A 156 -10.22 18.39 -5.49
CA GLU A 156 -9.93 17.82 -6.82
C GLU A 156 -8.51 18.16 -7.31
N LYS A 157 -7.54 18.09 -6.38
CA LYS A 157 -6.17 18.57 -6.54
C LYS A 157 -5.16 17.53 -6.07
N ILE A 158 -3.97 17.51 -6.68
CA ILE A 158 -2.82 16.74 -6.20
C ILE A 158 -1.78 17.67 -5.56
N SER A 159 -1.15 17.20 -4.49
CA SER A 159 -0.02 17.85 -3.83
C SER A 159 1.11 16.87 -3.53
N VAL A 160 2.36 17.29 -3.77
CA VAL A 160 3.55 16.55 -3.33
C VAL A 160 3.68 16.70 -1.81
N LEU A 161 3.65 15.60 -1.07
CA LEU A 161 3.89 15.57 0.38
C LEU A 161 5.39 15.55 0.70
N ARG A 162 6.14 14.74 -0.05
CA ARG A 162 7.60 14.60 0.02
C ARG A 162 8.14 14.36 -1.38
N SER A 163 9.40 14.73 -1.62
CA SER A 163 10.13 14.30 -2.80
C SER A 163 11.60 14.02 -2.47
N LEU A 164 12.24 13.22 -3.33
CA LEU A 164 13.68 13.17 -3.49
C LEU A 164 14.04 14.13 -4.65
N PRO A 165 14.39 15.40 -4.38
CA PRO A 165 14.72 16.35 -5.43
C PRO A 165 16.11 16.09 -6.00
N TRP A 166 16.37 16.67 -7.17
CA TRP A 166 17.71 16.90 -7.70
C TRP A 166 18.67 17.46 -6.64
N LEU A 167 19.96 17.17 -6.77
CA LEU A 167 21.00 17.77 -5.94
C LEU A 167 21.24 19.23 -6.32
N LYS A 168 21.26 19.53 -7.63
CA LYS A 168 21.40 20.89 -8.18
C LYS A 168 20.41 21.09 -9.33
N ASP A 169 20.14 22.35 -9.70
CA ASP A 169 19.19 22.68 -10.78
C ASP A 169 19.67 22.30 -12.21
N ASP A 170 20.85 21.68 -12.33
CA ASP A 170 21.43 21.18 -13.56
C ASP A 170 21.65 19.65 -13.61
N ASP A 171 21.05 18.88 -12.70
CA ASP A 171 21.07 17.39 -12.74
C ASP A 171 20.57 16.82 -14.10
N TRP A 172 19.72 17.56 -14.83
CA TRP A 172 19.25 17.21 -16.19
C TRP A 172 20.35 17.13 -17.26
N LYS A 173 21.55 17.67 -17.01
CA LYS A 173 22.72 17.53 -17.89
C LYS A 173 23.30 16.11 -17.91
N PHE A 174 23.06 15.34 -16.85
CA PHE A 174 23.68 14.02 -16.68
C PHE A 174 22.70 12.90 -17.03
N ILE A 175 21.40 13.09 -16.77
CA ILE A 175 20.37 12.07 -16.94
C ILE A 175 19.80 12.09 -18.37
N LYS A 176 20.23 11.16 -19.22
CA LYS A 176 19.60 10.94 -20.55
C LYS A 176 18.33 10.11 -20.45
N GLU A 177 18.30 9.14 -19.54
CA GLU A 177 17.13 8.29 -19.28
C GLU A 177 17.08 7.94 -17.79
N TRP A 178 15.90 8.00 -17.18
CA TRP A 178 15.59 7.44 -15.87
C TRP A 178 14.16 6.93 -15.91
N LYS A 179 13.96 5.62 -15.77
CA LYS A 179 12.65 4.98 -15.89
C LYS A 179 12.54 3.82 -14.91
N MET A 180 11.56 3.89 -14.01
CA MET A 180 11.11 2.70 -13.29
C MET A 180 10.48 1.73 -14.29
N MET A 181 11.10 0.56 -14.44
CA MET A 181 10.65 -0.52 -15.32
C MET A 181 9.74 -1.49 -14.57
N ASP A 182 10.05 -1.74 -13.29
CA ASP A 182 9.25 -2.63 -12.45
C ASP A 182 9.31 -2.22 -10.96
N TYR A 183 8.48 -2.83 -10.13
CA TYR A 183 8.57 -2.78 -8.68
C TYR A 183 8.12 -4.11 -8.04
N ILE A 184 8.65 -4.39 -6.86
CA ILE A 184 8.26 -5.53 -6.02
C ILE A 184 8.24 -5.10 -4.56
N HIS A 185 7.35 -5.67 -3.75
CA HIS A 185 7.32 -5.45 -2.31
C HIS A 185 7.40 -6.78 -1.55
N PHE A 186 7.98 -6.72 -0.35
CA PHE A 186 8.17 -7.85 0.55
C PHE A 186 7.92 -7.36 1.98
N ASP A 187 6.86 -7.85 2.60
CA ASP A 187 6.44 -7.56 3.97
C ASP A 187 6.33 -6.04 4.29
N ASN A 188 7.35 -5.39 4.84
CA ASN A 188 7.38 -3.93 5.06
C ASN A 188 8.31 -3.16 4.08
N LYS A 189 8.82 -3.79 3.04
CA LYS A 189 9.77 -3.21 2.07
C LYS A 189 9.17 -3.05 0.68
N LEU A 190 9.53 -1.96 0.00
CA LEU A 190 9.26 -1.74 -1.42
C LEU A 190 10.58 -1.57 -2.17
N TYR A 191 10.76 -2.28 -3.28
CA TYR A 191 11.93 -2.22 -4.15
C TYR A 191 11.49 -1.73 -5.53
N LEU A 192 12.09 -0.64 -6.01
CA LEU A 192 11.90 -0.11 -7.36
C LEU A 192 13.04 -0.59 -8.26
N LEU A 193 12.72 -1.04 -9.47
CA LEU A 193 13.69 -1.40 -10.51
C LEU A 193 13.75 -0.28 -11.54
N ILE A 194 14.88 0.44 -11.59
CA ILE A 194 15.07 1.62 -12.41
C ILE A 194 16.16 1.34 -13.44
N LYS A 195 15.80 1.43 -14.72
CA LYS A 195 16.77 1.59 -15.80
C LYS A 195 17.18 3.07 -15.83
N ARG A 196 18.48 3.35 -15.92
CA ARG A 196 18.96 4.70 -16.20
C ARG A 196 20.16 4.72 -17.16
N SER A 197 20.31 5.85 -17.84
CA SER A 197 21.38 6.13 -18.80
C SER A 197 21.98 7.50 -18.45
N ILE A 198 23.23 7.51 -18.01
CA ILE A 198 23.93 8.69 -17.46
C ILE A 198 25.08 9.10 -18.36
N SER A 199 25.19 10.39 -18.63
CA SER A 199 26.30 11.01 -19.36
C SER A 199 27.38 11.48 -18.40
N ASP A 200 28.63 11.02 -18.59
CA ASP A 200 29.80 11.56 -17.91
C ASP A 200 30.24 12.87 -18.59
N GLU A 201 30.19 13.99 -17.87
CA GLU A 201 30.59 15.32 -18.38
C GLU A 201 32.09 15.40 -18.71
N LYS A 202 32.94 14.55 -18.13
CA LYS A 202 34.39 14.54 -18.37
C LYS A 202 34.78 13.83 -19.68
N ASN A 203 34.08 12.73 -20.00
CA ASN A 203 34.42 11.84 -21.12
C ASN A 203 33.38 11.83 -22.25
N SER A 204 32.23 12.51 -22.09
CA SER A 204 31.05 12.45 -22.99
C SER A 204 30.47 11.04 -23.22
N ASN A 205 30.93 10.04 -22.47
CA ASN A 205 30.45 8.67 -22.55
C ASN A 205 29.07 8.52 -21.87
N VAL A 206 28.25 7.57 -22.34
CA VAL A 206 26.95 7.26 -21.74
C VAL A 206 27.00 5.88 -21.10
N THR A 207 26.98 5.85 -19.76
CA THR A 207 26.85 4.61 -18.99
C THR A 207 25.37 4.25 -18.86
N GLN A 208 25.01 3.06 -19.32
CA GLN A 208 23.72 2.44 -19.07
C GLN A 208 23.85 1.47 -17.90
N GLU A 209 22.88 1.48 -16.99
CA GLU A 209 22.93 0.71 -15.75
C GLU A 209 21.53 0.35 -15.21
N ILE A 210 21.53 -0.57 -14.26
CA ILE A 210 20.34 -1.00 -13.52
C ILE A 210 20.53 -0.56 -12.07
N SER A 211 19.55 0.20 -11.56
CA SER A 211 19.48 0.67 -10.17
C SER A 211 18.28 0.07 -9.46
N ILE A 212 18.47 -0.33 -8.21
CA ILE A 212 17.43 -0.89 -7.35
C ILE A 212 17.33 -0.01 -6.11
N ILE A 213 16.16 0.55 -5.82
CA ILE A 213 15.96 1.42 -4.65
C ILE A 213 14.96 0.78 -3.69
N GLN A 214 15.42 0.45 -2.48
CA GLN A 214 14.61 -0.06 -1.37
C GLN A 214 14.08 1.09 -0.50
N PHE A 215 12.80 1.01 -0.15
CA PHE A 215 12.10 1.84 0.84
C PHE A 215 11.48 0.95 1.93
N CYS A 216 11.13 1.53 3.07
CA CYS A 216 10.38 0.88 4.13
C CYS A 216 8.98 1.50 4.27
N LEU A 217 7.96 0.70 3.94
CA LEU A 217 6.54 1.08 3.94
C LEU A 217 6.01 1.42 5.34
N ASP A 218 6.66 0.93 6.39
CA ASP A 218 6.36 1.26 7.79
C ASP A 218 6.80 2.67 8.24
N LYS A 219 7.22 3.53 7.29
CA LYS A 219 7.60 4.93 7.53
C LYS A 219 6.57 5.96 7.09
N GLY A 220 5.54 5.57 6.32
CA GLY A 220 4.48 6.49 5.86
C GLY A 220 5.04 7.79 5.23
N SER A 221 4.96 8.90 5.97
CA SER A 221 5.39 10.24 5.50
C SER A 221 6.92 10.42 5.48
N GLU A 222 7.67 9.46 6.01
CA GLU A 222 9.13 9.37 6.01
C GLU A 222 9.63 8.25 5.07
N LEU A 223 8.77 7.71 4.18
CA LEU A 223 9.11 6.68 3.20
C LEU A 223 10.38 7.01 2.41
N ILE A 224 10.47 8.21 1.84
CA ILE A 224 11.60 8.63 1.00
C ILE A 224 12.91 8.73 1.82
N SER A 225 12.84 9.13 3.09
CA SER A 225 13.95 9.11 4.07
C SER A 225 14.22 7.72 4.67
N SER A 226 13.79 6.66 3.98
CA SER A 226 14.27 5.28 4.19
C SER A 226 14.90 4.67 2.94
N ALA A 227 15.06 5.47 1.88
CA ALA A 227 15.63 5.05 0.62
C ALA A 227 17.10 4.61 0.76
N VAL A 228 17.40 3.41 0.27
CA VAL A 228 18.75 2.89 0.08
C VAL A 228 18.83 2.35 -1.34
N GLU A 229 19.94 2.55 -2.03
CA GLU A 229 20.13 2.17 -3.42
C GLU A 229 21.32 1.23 -3.60
N VAL A 230 21.18 0.27 -4.51
CA VAL A 230 22.31 -0.43 -5.12
C VAL A 230 22.18 -0.37 -6.64
N HIS A 231 23.31 -0.35 -7.35
CA HIS A 231 23.31 -0.28 -8.81
C HIS A 231 24.43 -1.13 -9.41
N PHE A 232 24.30 -1.45 -10.69
CA PHE A 232 25.33 -2.14 -11.45
C PHE A 232 25.26 -1.84 -12.94
N THR A 233 26.41 -1.95 -13.60
CA THR A 233 26.53 -1.94 -15.06
C THR A 233 27.22 -3.22 -15.52
N ARG A 234 27.22 -3.47 -16.83
CA ARG A 234 27.81 -4.64 -17.46
C ARG A 234 28.45 -4.28 -18.80
N PRO A 235 29.52 -4.98 -19.22
CA PRO A 235 30.08 -4.81 -20.57
C PRO A 235 29.03 -4.91 -21.69
N GLU A 236 28.06 -5.82 -21.54
CA GLU A 236 26.92 -5.99 -22.45
C GLU A 236 26.16 -4.67 -22.68
N PHE A 237 25.91 -3.90 -21.61
CA PHE A 237 25.11 -2.67 -21.63
C PHE A 237 25.79 -1.50 -22.38
N ILE A 238 27.07 -1.63 -22.75
CA ILE A 238 27.79 -0.69 -23.62
C ILE A 238 27.36 -0.86 -25.08
N THR A 239 26.93 -2.06 -25.46
CA THR A 239 26.62 -2.43 -26.86
C THR A 239 25.17 -2.81 -27.12
N ASN A 240 24.43 -3.21 -26.09
CA ASN A 240 23.01 -3.55 -26.15
C ASN A 240 22.18 -2.51 -25.39
N GLN A 241 21.02 -2.13 -25.92
CA GLN A 241 20.06 -1.27 -25.22
C GLN A 241 19.14 -2.12 -24.33
N ILE A 242 19.03 -1.83 -23.04
CA ILE A 242 18.03 -2.47 -22.18
C ILE A 242 16.63 -1.98 -22.61
N ILE A 243 15.73 -2.90 -22.95
CA ILE A 243 14.36 -2.60 -23.39
C ILE A 243 13.27 -3.09 -22.44
N ASP A 244 13.51 -4.16 -21.67
CA ASP A 244 12.61 -4.65 -20.62
C ASP A 244 13.42 -5.12 -19.39
N LEU A 245 12.89 -4.91 -18.19
CA LEU A 245 13.47 -5.33 -16.91
C LEU A 245 12.35 -5.71 -15.96
N ILE A 246 12.38 -6.91 -15.38
CA ILE A 246 11.40 -7.35 -14.38
C ILE A 246 12.05 -8.02 -13.16
N PHE A 247 11.37 -7.92 -12.02
CA PHE A 247 11.65 -8.76 -10.86
C PHE A 247 11.00 -10.13 -11.00
N VAL A 248 11.76 -11.18 -10.67
CA VAL A 248 11.27 -12.54 -10.52
C VAL A 248 11.64 -13.07 -9.13
N PHE A 249 10.67 -13.66 -8.45
CA PHE A 249 10.84 -14.25 -7.12
C PHE A 249 10.21 -15.63 -7.01
N ILE A 250 10.96 -16.57 -6.43
CA ILE A 250 10.63 -18.00 -6.44
C ILE A 250 10.14 -18.45 -5.05
N PHE A 251 8.83 -18.45 -4.86
CA PHE A 251 8.17 -19.00 -3.66
C PHE A 251 8.20 -20.54 -3.64
N GLY A 252 8.37 -21.14 -2.46
CA GLY A 252 8.33 -22.60 -2.25
C GLY A 252 9.68 -23.30 -2.47
N PRO A 253 9.73 -24.64 -2.60
CA PRO A 253 10.98 -25.38 -2.85
C PRO A 253 11.66 -24.97 -4.16
N HIS A 254 12.99 -24.86 -4.13
CA HIS A 254 13.84 -24.60 -5.29
C HIS A 254 15.18 -25.31 -5.10
N GLU A 255 15.90 -25.60 -6.18
CA GLU A 255 17.17 -26.35 -6.15
C GLU A 255 18.26 -25.58 -5.39
N THR A 256 18.25 -24.26 -5.50
CA THR A 256 19.18 -23.35 -4.84
C THR A 256 18.43 -22.20 -4.16
N GLU A 257 18.55 -22.09 -2.83
CA GLU A 257 17.93 -21.01 -2.03
C GLU A 257 18.45 -19.63 -2.44
N TYR A 258 19.73 -19.54 -2.81
CA TYR A 258 20.40 -18.31 -3.20
C TYR A 258 19.92 -17.74 -4.54
N ASP A 259 19.32 -18.56 -5.41
CA ASP A 259 18.91 -18.12 -6.74
C ASP A 259 17.42 -17.72 -6.77
N ARG A 260 16.77 -17.57 -5.60
CA ARG A 260 15.35 -17.19 -5.44
C ARG A 260 15.01 -15.78 -5.94
N TYR A 261 15.92 -14.82 -5.80
CA TYR A 261 15.75 -13.44 -6.26
C TYR A 261 16.46 -13.25 -7.60
N GLN A 262 15.71 -12.92 -8.65
CA GLN A 262 16.21 -12.83 -10.01
C GLN A 262 15.80 -11.50 -10.66
N LEU A 263 16.72 -10.91 -11.39
CA LEU A 263 16.45 -9.84 -12.35
C LEU A 263 16.50 -10.45 -13.75
N HIS A 264 15.38 -10.42 -14.46
CA HIS A 264 15.30 -10.85 -15.86
C HIS A 264 15.36 -9.60 -16.73
N THR A 265 16.26 -9.61 -17.70
CA THR A 265 16.53 -8.44 -18.56
C THR A 265 16.36 -8.82 -20.03
N THR A 266 15.65 -8.00 -20.78
CA THR A 266 15.61 -8.10 -22.25
C THR A 266 16.38 -6.92 -22.83
N GLN A 267 17.39 -7.22 -23.64
CA GLN A 267 18.26 -6.25 -24.27
C GLN A 267 18.11 -6.34 -25.78
N LEU A 268 18.15 -5.21 -26.48
CA LEU A 268 18.18 -5.13 -27.94
C LEU A 268 19.60 -4.84 -28.41
N ARG A 269 20.15 -5.70 -29.27
CA ARG A 269 21.44 -5.46 -29.94
C ARG A 269 21.21 -4.65 -31.23
N PRO A 270 21.60 -3.36 -31.31
CA PRO A 270 21.20 -2.50 -32.43
C PRO A 270 21.80 -2.90 -33.78
N SER A 271 22.94 -3.61 -33.78
CA SER A 271 23.66 -4.00 -35.01
C SER A 271 22.91 -5.00 -35.89
N ASN A 272 21.94 -5.73 -35.34
CA ASN A 272 21.20 -6.79 -36.04
C ASN A 272 19.76 -6.99 -35.53
N ASN A 273 19.26 -6.11 -34.65
CA ASN A 273 17.97 -6.19 -33.98
C ASN A 273 17.70 -7.51 -33.21
N THR A 274 18.74 -8.28 -32.86
CA THR A 274 18.59 -9.45 -32.00
C THR A 274 18.22 -9.03 -30.58
N LYS A 275 17.20 -9.68 -30.02
CA LYS A 275 16.88 -9.55 -28.59
C LYS A 275 17.63 -10.61 -27.81
N ILE A 276 18.31 -10.17 -26.76
CA ILE A 276 19.11 -10.96 -25.82
C ILE A 276 18.35 -11.02 -24.49
N TYR A 277 18.42 -12.15 -23.80
CA TYR A 277 17.74 -12.39 -22.54
C TYR A 277 18.72 -12.93 -21.50
N ASP A 278 18.91 -12.16 -20.42
CA ASP A 278 19.87 -12.46 -19.36
C ASP A 278 19.20 -12.49 -17.98
N ILE A 279 19.67 -13.40 -17.12
CA ILE A 279 19.25 -13.53 -15.72
C ILE A 279 20.41 -13.16 -14.80
N TYR A 280 20.21 -12.19 -13.91
CA TYR A 280 21.13 -11.86 -12.83
C TYR A 280 20.54 -12.29 -11.47
N PHE A 281 21.36 -12.89 -10.61
CA PHE A 281 20.93 -13.46 -9.32
C PHE A 281 21.35 -12.58 -8.13
N LEU A 282 20.40 -12.26 -7.26
CA LEU A 282 20.56 -11.38 -6.10
C LEU A 282 20.57 -12.20 -4.80
N ARG A 283 21.69 -12.88 -4.54
CA ARG A 283 21.78 -13.99 -3.57
C ARG A 283 21.36 -13.69 -2.14
N ASP A 284 21.53 -12.45 -1.69
CA ASP A 284 20.87 -11.92 -0.50
C ASP A 284 20.57 -10.43 -0.70
N ILE A 285 19.44 -10.13 -1.34
CA ILE A 285 18.99 -8.75 -1.55
C ILE A 285 18.76 -8.01 -0.21
N VAL A 286 18.29 -8.70 0.84
CA VAL A 286 17.87 -8.06 2.09
C VAL A 286 19.09 -7.61 2.90
N SER A 287 20.08 -8.47 3.07
CA SER A 287 21.34 -8.12 3.73
C SER A 287 22.12 -7.08 2.92
N LEU A 288 22.12 -7.16 1.58
CA LEU A 288 22.84 -6.22 0.73
C LEU A 288 22.40 -4.75 0.92
N PHE A 289 21.08 -4.50 1.06
CA PHE A 289 20.59 -3.16 1.39
C PHE A 289 20.85 -2.76 2.85
N ALA A 290 20.91 -3.71 3.78
CA ALA A 290 21.29 -3.44 5.17
C ALA A 290 22.78 -3.06 5.27
N GLU A 291 23.68 -3.84 4.66
CA GLU A 291 25.11 -3.57 4.53
C GLU A 291 25.37 -2.17 3.95
N THR A 292 24.74 -1.85 2.82
CA THR A 292 24.91 -0.55 2.14
C THR A 292 24.56 0.63 3.06
N ALA A 293 23.51 0.49 3.88
CA ALA A 293 23.15 1.48 4.88
C ALA A 293 24.06 1.48 6.13
N ILE A 294 24.68 0.35 6.47
CA ILE A 294 25.68 0.25 7.56
C ILE A 294 27.00 0.87 7.13
N GLU A 295 27.53 0.54 5.95
CA GLU A 295 28.77 1.09 5.37
C GLU A 295 28.70 2.61 5.21
N CYS A 296 27.56 3.15 4.79
CA CYS A 296 27.38 4.60 4.75
C CYS A 296 27.32 5.22 6.17
N SER A 297 26.63 4.58 7.12
CA SER A 297 26.61 5.07 8.50
C SER A 297 27.96 4.96 9.23
N SER A 298 28.88 4.11 8.77
CA SER A 298 30.26 4.05 9.30
C SER A 298 31.23 5.01 8.62
N ALA A 299 30.80 5.72 7.57
CA ALA A 299 31.62 6.53 6.65
C ALA A 299 32.68 5.70 5.90
N SER A 300 32.25 4.63 5.22
CA SER A 300 33.12 3.82 4.36
C SER A 300 33.10 4.27 2.89
N ASP A 301 34.29 4.39 2.29
CA ASP A 301 34.52 4.78 0.89
C ASP A 301 33.87 3.85 -0.15
N LYS A 302 33.44 2.65 0.28
CA LYS A 302 32.67 1.69 -0.55
C LYS A 302 31.26 2.16 -0.89
N SER A 303 30.76 3.14 -0.14
CA SER A 303 29.40 3.66 -0.27
C SER A 303 29.44 5.16 -0.55
N THR A 304 28.65 5.58 -1.54
CA THR A 304 28.47 6.98 -1.94
C THR A 304 27.01 7.38 -1.72
N LEU A 305 26.66 8.60 -2.12
CA LEU A 305 25.29 9.10 -2.10
C LEU A 305 24.75 9.16 -3.52
N LEU A 306 23.57 8.56 -3.76
CA LEU A 306 22.95 8.41 -5.09
C LEU A 306 23.05 9.69 -5.94
N ARG A 307 22.64 10.83 -5.38
CA ARG A 307 22.56 12.10 -6.13
C ARG A 307 23.93 12.75 -6.43
N HIS A 308 25.02 12.27 -5.82
CA HIS A 308 26.40 12.64 -6.19
C HIS A 308 26.95 11.66 -7.23
N TYR A 309 26.69 10.35 -7.07
CA TYR A 309 27.00 9.32 -8.06
C TYR A 309 26.45 9.67 -9.46
N LEU A 310 25.19 10.10 -9.54
CA LEU A 310 24.52 10.52 -10.79
C LEU A 310 25.22 11.68 -11.53
N ARG A 311 26.15 12.38 -10.87
CA ARG A 311 26.91 13.52 -11.40
C ARG A 311 28.41 13.23 -11.53
N SER A 312 28.84 12.00 -11.24
CA SER A 312 30.25 11.62 -11.08
C SER A 312 31.01 12.49 -10.04
N GLU A 313 30.27 12.97 -9.03
CA GLU A 313 30.80 13.72 -7.88
C GLU A 313 31.00 12.76 -6.69
N VAL A 314 32.00 13.04 -5.84
CA VAL A 314 32.22 12.28 -4.60
C VAL A 314 31.22 12.76 -3.55
N GLY A 315 30.32 11.86 -3.11
CA GLY A 315 29.34 12.14 -2.06
C GLY A 315 29.70 11.42 -0.76
N GLU A 316 30.33 12.12 0.17
CA GLU A 316 30.78 11.54 1.44
C GLU A 316 29.61 11.11 2.34
N CYS A 317 29.60 9.82 2.68
CA CYS A 317 28.72 9.24 3.69
C CYS A 317 29.17 9.67 5.11
N LYS A 318 28.24 10.16 5.93
CA LYS A 318 28.56 10.74 7.26
C LYS A 318 28.42 9.72 8.38
N LYS A 319 29.47 9.62 9.21
CA LYS A 319 29.51 8.72 10.37
C LYS A 319 28.38 9.05 11.35
N THR A 320 27.48 8.10 11.55
CA THR A 320 26.21 8.23 12.27
C THR A 320 25.88 6.93 13.00
N SER A 321 24.91 6.96 13.92
CA SER A 321 24.38 5.71 14.50
C SER A 321 23.46 5.02 13.49
N HIS A 322 23.84 3.81 13.05
CA HIS A 322 22.98 3.04 12.17
C HIS A 322 21.60 2.78 12.80
N LYS A 323 20.54 3.01 12.04
CA LYS A 323 19.17 2.63 12.39
C LYS A 323 18.44 2.15 11.14
N SER A 324 17.99 0.90 11.16
CA SER A 324 17.27 0.32 10.03
C SER A 324 16.03 1.15 9.67
N CYS A 325 15.79 1.34 8.37
CA CYS A 325 14.71 2.16 7.83
C CYS A 325 14.69 3.59 8.42
N SER A 326 15.83 4.28 8.48
CA SER A 326 15.95 5.61 9.06
C SER A 326 17.22 6.33 8.59
N THR A 327 17.21 6.93 7.39
CA THR A 327 18.25 7.91 7.02
C THR A 327 17.85 9.31 7.51
N MET A 328 18.81 10.24 7.60
CA MET A 328 18.50 11.65 7.81
C MET A 328 18.21 12.32 6.47
N GLU A 329 17.17 13.15 6.40
CA GLU A 329 16.82 13.95 5.22
C GLU A 329 16.67 13.12 3.92
N ASN A 330 16.97 13.72 2.78
CA ASN A 330 17.03 13.09 1.46
C ASN A 330 18.43 12.50 1.17
N ILE A 331 19.03 11.84 2.17
CA ILE A 331 20.28 11.08 2.04
C ILE A 331 19.91 9.65 1.63
N VAL A 332 20.40 9.24 0.47
CA VAL A 332 20.20 7.91 -0.12
C VAL A 332 21.57 7.26 -0.29
N PRO A 333 21.97 6.34 0.60
CA PRO A 333 23.18 5.54 0.43
C PRO A 333 23.11 4.74 -0.87
N SER A 334 24.25 4.61 -1.55
CA SER A 334 24.38 4.05 -2.89
C SER A 334 25.66 3.22 -2.98
N ARG A 335 25.57 1.97 -3.48
CA ARG A 335 26.70 1.04 -3.64
C ARG A 335 26.65 0.35 -5.00
N ASN A 336 27.80 0.31 -5.68
CA ASN A 336 27.97 -0.51 -6.88
C ASN A 336 28.09 -1.98 -6.46
N VAL A 337 27.33 -2.87 -7.11
CA VAL A 337 27.25 -4.31 -6.79
C VAL A 337 27.62 -5.22 -7.96
N SER A 338 28.25 -4.65 -9.00
CA SER A 338 28.65 -5.37 -10.22
C SER A 338 29.51 -6.62 -9.95
N ASP A 339 30.38 -6.58 -8.93
CA ASP A 339 31.34 -7.65 -8.62
C ASP A 339 30.72 -8.86 -7.90
N ILE A 340 29.62 -8.65 -7.17
CA ILE A 340 28.95 -9.68 -6.36
C ILE A 340 27.71 -10.28 -7.05
N LEU A 341 27.20 -9.62 -8.09
CA LEU A 341 26.13 -10.15 -8.92
C LEU A 341 26.67 -11.24 -9.84
N THR A 342 26.10 -12.44 -9.73
CA THR A 342 26.31 -13.49 -10.74
C THR A 342 25.28 -13.34 -11.86
N GLY A 343 25.75 -13.31 -13.10
CA GLY A 343 24.91 -13.36 -14.29
C GLY A 343 24.98 -14.73 -14.94
N ARG A 344 23.87 -15.19 -15.52
CA ARG A 344 23.83 -16.34 -16.42
C ARG A 344 23.07 -15.95 -17.67
N TYR A 345 23.73 -16.08 -18.81
CA TYR A 345 23.07 -16.12 -20.11
C TYR A 345 22.20 -17.39 -20.15
N VAL A 346 20.88 -17.24 -20.12
CA VAL A 346 19.94 -18.38 -20.13
C VAL A 346 19.20 -18.45 -21.45
N PHE A 347 19.83 -19.15 -22.38
CA PHE A 347 19.25 -19.54 -23.66
C PHE A 347 18.19 -20.63 -23.45
N TYR A 348 16.96 -20.23 -23.08
CA TYR A 348 15.83 -21.14 -23.23
C TYR A 348 15.60 -21.40 -24.72
N SER A 349 15.48 -22.67 -25.12
CA SER A 349 15.11 -23.05 -26.49
C SER A 349 13.76 -22.48 -26.97
N LEU A 350 12.91 -22.09 -26.01
CA LEU A 350 11.67 -21.34 -26.22
C LEU A 350 11.91 -19.91 -26.75
N PHE A 351 13.03 -19.29 -26.38
CA PHE A 351 13.42 -17.97 -26.89
C PHE A 351 14.07 -18.05 -28.27
N ASP A 352 14.92 -19.04 -28.54
CA ASP A 352 15.70 -19.15 -29.79
C ASP A 352 14.87 -18.88 -31.07
N SER A 353 13.73 -19.56 -31.21
CA SER A 353 12.82 -19.42 -32.37
C SER A 353 11.84 -18.24 -32.31
N ARG A 354 11.71 -17.52 -31.18
CA ARG A 354 10.65 -16.50 -30.98
C ARG A 354 11.11 -15.16 -30.37
N ALA A 355 12.34 -15.04 -29.89
CA ALA A 355 12.82 -13.87 -29.13
C ALA A 355 12.65 -12.56 -29.91
N THR A 356 12.85 -12.58 -31.23
CA THR A 356 12.59 -11.46 -32.14
C THR A 356 11.18 -10.89 -32.00
N LEU A 357 10.17 -11.74 -31.82
CA LEU A 357 8.75 -11.39 -31.71
C LEU A 357 8.30 -11.02 -30.29
N VAL A 358 9.04 -11.42 -29.25
CA VAL A 358 8.70 -11.09 -27.84
C VAL A 358 8.80 -9.57 -27.64
N GLN A 359 7.68 -8.95 -27.27
CA GLN A 359 7.59 -7.51 -27.00
C GLN A 359 7.69 -7.19 -25.52
N LYS A 360 7.25 -8.10 -24.65
CA LYS A 360 7.20 -7.90 -23.20
C LYS A 360 7.21 -9.25 -22.47
N ILE A 361 7.85 -9.30 -21.31
CA ILE A 361 7.84 -10.48 -20.44
C ILE A 361 7.15 -10.13 -19.12
N GLN A 362 6.27 -10.99 -18.62
CA GLN A 362 5.58 -10.77 -17.34
C GLN A 362 5.57 -12.03 -16.49
N PHE A 363 6.04 -11.90 -15.25
CA PHE A 363 6.09 -12.97 -14.27
C PHE A 363 4.96 -12.85 -13.24
N VAL A 364 4.18 -13.92 -13.10
CA VAL A 364 3.08 -14.05 -12.13
C VAL A 364 3.38 -15.24 -11.23
N THR A 365 3.48 -14.99 -9.92
CA THR A 365 3.67 -16.06 -8.93
C THR A 365 2.61 -15.95 -7.84
N LEU A 366 2.20 -17.09 -7.30
CA LEU A 366 1.34 -17.17 -6.13
C LEU A 366 2.17 -17.76 -4.98
N PRO A 367 2.18 -17.11 -3.80
CA PRO A 367 2.92 -17.61 -2.65
C PRO A 367 2.27 -18.88 -2.08
N TYR A 368 2.73 -19.31 -0.89
CA TYR A 368 2.04 -20.34 -0.14
C TYR A 368 0.56 -19.96 0.06
N PRO A 369 -0.42 -20.88 -0.07
CA PRO A 369 -0.26 -22.32 -0.32
C PRO A 369 -0.10 -22.74 -1.78
N HIS A 370 -0.45 -21.89 -2.75
CA HIS A 370 -0.58 -22.31 -4.16
C HIS A 370 0.78 -22.62 -4.82
N LEU A 371 1.83 -21.86 -4.47
CA LEU A 371 3.21 -22.02 -4.96
C LEU A 371 3.37 -22.03 -6.50
N LYS A 372 2.36 -21.57 -7.24
CA LYS A 372 2.35 -21.51 -8.70
C LYS A 372 3.22 -20.38 -9.23
N ARG A 373 3.91 -20.62 -10.34
CA ARG A 373 4.84 -19.67 -10.96
C ARG A 373 4.66 -19.73 -12.46
N ASN A 374 4.32 -18.61 -13.10
CA ASN A 374 4.10 -18.52 -14.53
C ASN A 374 4.92 -17.38 -15.13
N ILE A 375 5.56 -17.63 -16.26
CA ILE A 375 6.16 -16.60 -17.10
C ILE A 375 5.36 -16.49 -18.39
N LEU A 376 4.84 -15.30 -18.68
CA LEU A 376 4.20 -14.97 -19.95
C LEU A 376 5.24 -14.32 -20.87
N LEU A 377 5.38 -14.88 -22.05
CA LEU A 377 6.11 -14.31 -23.18
C LEU A 377 5.07 -13.71 -24.14
N HIS A 378 4.91 -12.38 -24.13
CA HIS A 378 3.94 -11.71 -24.98
C HIS A 378 4.58 -11.25 -26.29
N THR A 379 3.94 -11.57 -27.41
CA THR A 379 4.38 -11.29 -28.79
C THR A 379 3.33 -10.47 -29.55
N ASN A 380 3.76 -9.82 -30.63
CA ASN A 380 2.86 -9.36 -31.70
C ASN A 380 3.27 -10.02 -33.03
N PRO A 381 2.38 -10.74 -33.74
CA PRO A 381 0.99 -11.03 -33.36
C PRO A 381 0.88 -11.94 -32.13
N ILE A 382 -0.25 -11.85 -31.45
CA ILE A 382 -0.52 -12.52 -30.17
C ILE A 382 -0.43 -14.05 -30.26
N ILE A 383 -0.71 -14.64 -31.42
CA ILE A 383 -0.72 -16.09 -31.67
C ILE A 383 0.59 -16.81 -31.28
N TYR A 384 1.73 -16.11 -31.32
CA TYR A 384 3.04 -16.66 -30.95
C TYR A 384 3.37 -16.54 -29.45
N SER A 385 2.49 -15.93 -28.65
CA SER A 385 2.67 -15.78 -27.21
C SER A 385 2.61 -17.12 -26.50
N ALA A 386 3.31 -17.24 -25.37
CA ALA A 386 3.37 -18.47 -24.60
C ALA A 386 3.27 -18.19 -23.09
N ILE A 387 2.46 -18.98 -22.39
CA ILE A 387 2.36 -19.01 -20.93
C ILE A 387 3.06 -20.28 -20.47
N CYS A 388 4.15 -20.16 -19.73
CA CYS A 388 4.97 -21.29 -19.27
C CYS A 388 4.99 -21.39 -17.74
N GLU A 389 4.84 -22.60 -17.20
CA GLU A 389 5.11 -22.83 -15.77
C GLU A 389 6.62 -22.71 -15.51
N TYR A 390 7.00 -21.85 -14.55
CA TYR A 390 8.39 -21.44 -14.35
C TYR A 390 9.18 -22.47 -13.53
N HIS A 391 9.97 -23.27 -14.24
CA HIS A 391 10.71 -24.41 -13.70
C HIS A 391 12.12 -24.52 -14.31
N PRO A 392 13.12 -25.16 -13.64
CA PRO A 392 14.48 -25.33 -14.18
C PRO A 392 14.57 -26.39 -15.28
N ALA A 393 13.77 -27.46 -15.14
CA ALA A 393 13.58 -28.50 -16.16
C ALA A 393 12.65 -27.99 -17.29
N PRO A 394 12.50 -28.68 -18.44
CA PRO A 394 11.75 -28.16 -19.59
C PRO A 394 10.32 -27.76 -19.22
N ALA A 395 10.04 -26.45 -19.33
CA ALA A 395 8.79 -25.85 -18.90
C ALA A 395 7.61 -26.33 -19.75
N GLN A 396 6.50 -26.67 -19.09
CA GLN A 396 5.23 -26.87 -19.78
C GLN A 396 4.70 -25.51 -20.21
N CYS A 397 4.54 -25.31 -21.51
CA CYS A 397 4.12 -24.04 -22.12
C CYS A 397 2.82 -24.20 -22.92
N LEU A 398 1.79 -23.46 -22.52
CA LEU A 398 0.61 -23.22 -23.34
C LEU A 398 0.95 -22.17 -24.41
N ASN A 399 0.96 -22.59 -25.67
CA ASN A 399 1.08 -21.68 -26.80
C ASN A 399 -0.31 -21.09 -27.10
N LEU A 400 -0.42 -19.77 -27.27
CA LEU A 400 -1.74 -19.18 -27.57
C LEU A 400 -2.28 -19.66 -28.92
N GLY A 401 -1.43 -19.87 -29.92
CA GLY A 401 -1.82 -20.43 -31.22
C GLY A 401 -2.33 -21.88 -31.25
N THR A 402 -2.40 -22.59 -30.12
CA THR A 402 -3.17 -23.85 -30.01
C THR A 402 -4.57 -23.67 -29.43
N ILE A 403 -4.96 -22.44 -29.07
CA ILE A 403 -6.30 -22.09 -28.59
C ILE A 403 -7.14 -21.67 -29.81
N ASN A 404 -8.33 -22.23 -29.96
CA ASN A 404 -9.28 -21.80 -30.98
C ASN A 404 -10.00 -20.52 -30.53
N SER A 405 -9.53 -19.35 -30.97
CA SER A 405 -10.14 -18.05 -30.68
C SER A 405 -10.00 -17.09 -31.86
N HIS A 406 -11.10 -16.45 -32.24
CA HIS A 406 -11.20 -15.47 -33.34
C HIS A 406 -10.20 -14.31 -33.20
N LEU A 407 -10.05 -13.81 -31.95
CA LEU A 407 -9.12 -12.75 -31.57
C LEU A 407 -7.69 -13.07 -32.03
N LEU A 408 -7.24 -14.32 -31.93
CA LEU A 408 -5.86 -14.73 -32.28
C LEU A 408 -5.58 -14.72 -33.79
N ILE A 409 -6.61 -14.63 -34.63
CA ILE A 409 -6.52 -14.71 -36.10
C ILE A 409 -6.47 -13.30 -36.72
N ILE A 410 -7.19 -12.33 -36.15
CA ILE A 410 -7.48 -11.03 -36.78
C ILE A 410 -6.81 -9.84 -36.08
N SER A 411 -6.54 -9.91 -34.78
CA SER A 411 -6.13 -8.73 -34.00
C SER A 411 -4.65 -8.36 -34.13
N ALA A 412 -4.38 -7.17 -34.70
CA ALA A 412 -3.04 -6.58 -34.75
C ALA A 412 -2.65 -5.80 -33.49
N GLN A 413 -3.63 -5.43 -32.64
CA GLN A 413 -3.43 -4.62 -31.42
C GLN A 413 -4.29 -5.13 -30.25
N VAL A 414 -3.70 -6.03 -29.45
CA VAL A 414 -4.33 -6.57 -28.24
C VAL A 414 -3.67 -5.96 -27.01
N ASN A 415 -4.47 -5.43 -26.08
CA ASN A 415 -4.01 -5.10 -24.73
C ASN A 415 -4.05 -6.37 -23.85
N PHE A 416 -3.05 -6.52 -22.99
CA PHE A 416 -2.93 -7.66 -22.07
C PHE A 416 -2.96 -7.21 -20.60
N TYR A 417 -3.70 -7.95 -19.77
CA TYR A 417 -3.96 -7.70 -18.36
C TYR A 417 -3.84 -8.99 -17.53
N ILE A 418 -3.51 -8.84 -16.25
CA ILE A 418 -3.55 -9.93 -15.26
C ILE A 418 -4.78 -9.68 -14.39
N ASN A 419 -5.80 -10.52 -14.55
CA ASN A 419 -7.07 -10.41 -13.83
C ASN A 419 -6.89 -10.94 -12.40
N LYS A 420 -7.45 -10.26 -11.39
CA LYS A 420 -7.30 -10.65 -9.97
C LYS A 420 -8.24 -11.79 -9.55
N HIS A 421 -9.50 -11.72 -9.96
CA HIS A 421 -10.57 -12.61 -9.52
C HIS A 421 -11.71 -12.60 -10.57
N PRO A 422 -12.01 -13.72 -11.26
CA PRO A 422 -11.22 -14.95 -11.28
C PRO A 422 -9.79 -14.67 -11.76
N ILE A 423 -8.79 -15.34 -11.18
CA ILE A 423 -7.39 -15.04 -11.51
C ILE A 423 -6.98 -15.65 -12.85
N GLY A 424 -6.27 -14.88 -13.66
CA GLY A 424 -5.82 -15.37 -14.96
C GLY A 424 -5.25 -14.29 -15.86
N PHE A 425 -4.97 -14.71 -17.09
CA PHE A 425 -4.47 -13.88 -18.17
C PHE A 425 -5.65 -13.40 -19.00
N PHE A 426 -5.75 -12.10 -19.23
CA PHE A 426 -6.88 -11.48 -19.92
C PHE A 426 -6.40 -10.60 -21.07
N TYR A 427 -6.97 -10.81 -22.24
CA TYR A 427 -6.62 -10.13 -23.48
C TYR A 427 -7.84 -9.40 -24.04
N VAL A 428 -7.66 -8.17 -24.52
CA VAL A 428 -8.73 -7.32 -25.08
C VAL A 428 -8.28 -6.69 -26.39
N GLU A 429 -9.05 -6.91 -27.44
CA GLU A 429 -8.94 -6.20 -28.72
C GLU A 429 -9.59 -4.81 -28.58
N LYS A 430 -8.94 -3.74 -29.07
CA LYS A 430 -9.27 -2.36 -28.68
C LYS A 430 -10.56 -1.81 -29.29
N GLU A 431 -10.93 -2.26 -30.48
CA GLU A 431 -11.98 -1.65 -31.29
C GLU A 431 -13.30 -2.43 -31.15
N THR A 432 -13.23 -3.75 -31.33
CA THR A 432 -14.33 -4.69 -31.14
C THR A 432 -14.68 -4.92 -29.67
N ASN A 433 -13.71 -4.76 -28.75
CA ASN A 433 -13.76 -5.26 -27.38
C ASN A 433 -13.90 -6.80 -27.28
N GLU A 434 -13.61 -7.56 -28.35
CA GLU A 434 -13.41 -9.01 -28.26
C GLU A 434 -12.33 -9.32 -27.23
N ASN A 435 -12.46 -10.47 -26.55
CA ASN A 435 -11.57 -10.84 -25.48
C ASN A 435 -11.17 -12.33 -25.50
N LEU A 436 -10.14 -12.64 -24.72
CA LEU A 436 -9.73 -14.01 -24.40
C LEU A 436 -9.28 -14.05 -22.94
N PHE A 437 -9.92 -14.90 -22.15
CA PHE A 437 -9.51 -15.21 -20.78
C PHE A 437 -8.87 -16.60 -20.72
N ILE A 438 -7.74 -16.69 -20.03
CA ILE A 438 -7.04 -17.94 -19.76
C ILE A 438 -6.85 -18.02 -18.23
N PRO A 439 -7.65 -18.83 -17.51
CA PRO A 439 -7.58 -18.90 -16.05
C PRO A 439 -6.23 -19.47 -15.58
N ILE A 440 -5.75 -18.98 -14.42
CA ILE A 440 -4.71 -19.67 -13.65
C ILE A 440 -5.44 -20.56 -12.65
N GLU A 441 -5.18 -21.86 -12.68
CA GLU A 441 -5.83 -22.81 -11.78
C GLU A 441 -5.33 -22.66 -10.34
N VAL A 442 -6.26 -22.45 -9.39
CA VAL A 442 -5.99 -22.09 -7.99
C VAL A 442 -6.40 -23.19 -7.02
N CYS A 443 -7.64 -23.66 -7.12
CA CYS A 443 -8.31 -24.41 -6.07
C CYS A 443 -7.71 -25.81 -5.88
N SER A 444 -7.46 -26.55 -6.97
CA SER A 444 -6.87 -27.90 -6.94
C SER A 444 -5.44 -27.95 -6.39
N ASN A 445 -4.74 -26.81 -6.26
CA ASN A 445 -3.46 -26.74 -5.57
C ASN A 445 -3.63 -26.79 -4.03
N LEU A 446 -4.80 -26.44 -3.49
CA LEU A 446 -5.12 -26.46 -2.07
C LEU A 446 -5.45 -27.90 -1.63
N LYS A 447 -4.57 -28.53 -0.84
CA LYS A 447 -4.62 -29.99 -0.59
C LYS A 447 -5.38 -30.39 0.68
N THR A 448 -5.78 -29.42 1.50
CA THR A 448 -6.51 -29.67 2.77
C THR A 448 -7.73 -28.77 2.87
N CYS A 449 -8.72 -29.16 3.67
CA CYS A 449 -9.87 -28.28 3.95
C CYS A 449 -9.43 -26.94 4.55
N THR A 450 -8.46 -26.96 5.47
CA THR A 450 -7.83 -25.77 6.05
C THR A 450 -7.35 -24.82 4.95
N GLN A 451 -6.49 -25.30 4.05
CA GLN A 451 -5.95 -24.51 2.93
C GLN A 451 -7.05 -24.02 1.98
N CYS A 452 -7.96 -24.93 1.62
CA CYS A 452 -9.05 -24.69 0.68
C CYS A 452 -9.96 -23.56 1.15
N ILE A 453 -10.29 -23.53 2.44
CA ILE A 453 -11.16 -22.49 2.98
C ILE A 453 -10.37 -21.23 3.34
N ILE A 454 -9.28 -21.31 4.13
CA ILE A 454 -8.55 -20.12 4.62
C ILE A 454 -8.05 -19.24 3.47
N TYR A 455 -7.50 -19.83 2.39
CA TYR A 455 -6.91 -19.08 1.28
C TYR A 455 -7.77 -19.12 0.00
N GLY A 456 -8.56 -20.18 -0.20
CA GLY A 456 -9.37 -20.35 -1.42
C GLY A 456 -10.73 -19.65 -1.41
N PHE A 457 -11.26 -19.24 -0.25
CA PHE A 457 -12.64 -18.70 -0.16
C PHE A 457 -12.92 -17.49 -1.06
N TYR A 458 -11.97 -16.55 -1.23
CA TYR A 458 -12.12 -15.40 -2.13
C TYR A 458 -11.63 -15.66 -3.58
N SER A 459 -11.25 -16.91 -3.88
CA SER A 459 -11.04 -17.44 -5.24
C SER A 459 -12.17 -18.39 -5.65
N ASP A 460 -13.32 -18.31 -4.97
CA ASP A 460 -14.50 -19.16 -5.13
C ASP A 460 -14.18 -20.67 -5.03
N CYS A 461 -13.24 -21.04 -4.16
CA CYS A 461 -12.93 -22.44 -3.88
C CYS A 461 -13.78 -23.00 -2.75
N ILE A 462 -14.26 -24.23 -2.90
CA ILE A 462 -14.95 -25.02 -1.87
C ILE A 462 -14.24 -26.35 -1.62
N TRP A 463 -14.34 -26.84 -0.38
CA TRP A 463 -13.93 -28.20 -0.02
C TRP A 463 -15.11 -29.16 -0.18
N SER A 464 -14.99 -30.14 -1.08
CA SER A 464 -16.04 -31.12 -1.38
C SER A 464 -15.40 -32.46 -1.71
N ASN A 465 -15.98 -33.58 -1.26
CA ASN A 465 -15.48 -34.94 -1.54
C ASN A 465 -13.97 -35.14 -1.29
N SER A 466 -13.44 -34.50 -0.24
CA SER A 466 -12.01 -34.49 0.13
C SER A 466 -11.04 -33.89 -0.90
N ILE A 467 -11.56 -33.05 -1.81
CA ILE A 467 -10.78 -32.22 -2.74
C ILE A 467 -11.21 -30.75 -2.65
N CYS A 468 -10.34 -29.84 -3.11
CA CYS A 468 -10.67 -28.44 -3.27
C CYS A 468 -10.98 -28.14 -4.73
N VAL A 469 -12.14 -27.55 -5.01
CA VAL A 469 -12.66 -27.28 -6.37
C VAL A 469 -13.24 -25.88 -6.45
N HIS A 470 -13.29 -25.30 -7.65
CA HIS A 470 -13.95 -24.02 -7.91
C HIS A 470 -15.48 -24.21 -7.98
N ASP A 471 -16.23 -23.33 -7.32
CA ASP A 471 -17.70 -23.28 -7.31
C ASP A 471 -18.15 -21.81 -7.18
N ASN A 472 -18.62 -21.25 -8.29
CA ASN A 472 -18.99 -19.84 -8.43
C ASN A 472 -20.37 -19.47 -7.84
N GLN A 473 -21.09 -20.41 -7.21
CA GLN A 473 -22.39 -20.10 -6.60
C GLN A 473 -22.22 -19.30 -5.29
N PRO A 474 -23.09 -18.31 -4.99
CA PRO A 474 -23.05 -17.61 -3.71
C PRO A 474 -23.24 -18.56 -2.50
N LYS A 475 -22.26 -18.59 -1.59
CA LYS A 475 -22.30 -19.42 -0.38
C LYS A 475 -22.38 -18.57 0.90
N ASN A 476 -23.06 -19.08 1.93
CA ASN A 476 -23.02 -18.47 3.26
C ASN A 476 -21.66 -18.74 3.93
N LYS A 477 -20.86 -17.68 4.12
CA LYS A 477 -19.53 -17.76 4.74
C LYS A 477 -19.50 -18.57 6.04
N ALA A 478 -20.47 -18.38 6.93
CA ALA A 478 -20.52 -19.08 8.21
C ALA A 478 -20.73 -20.60 8.08
N VAL A 479 -21.43 -21.06 7.04
CA VAL A 479 -21.64 -22.50 6.77
C VAL A 479 -20.33 -23.15 6.29
N ILE A 480 -19.48 -22.40 5.61
CA ILE A 480 -18.19 -22.89 5.10
C ILE A 480 -17.06 -22.76 6.13
N THR A 481 -17.06 -21.71 6.96
CA THR A 481 -15.96 -21.47 7.91
C THR A 481 -16.19 -22.08 9.29
N VAL A 482 -17.43 -22.33 9.73
CA VAL A 482 -17.72 -22.80 11.10
C VAL A 482 -18.14 -24.28 11.11
N ASN A 483 -17.49 -25.09 11.94
CA ASN A 483 -17.77 -26.52 12.14
C ASN A 483 -17.68 -27.38 10.84
N ASN A 484 -16.98 -26.89 9.82
CA ASN A 484 -16.84 -27.56 8.52
C ASN A 484 -15.56 -28.42 8.46
N CYS A 485 -14.39 -27.77 8.44
CA CYS A 485 -13.11 -28.48 8.36
C CYS A 485 -12.80 -29.32 9.59
N PHE A 486 -13.23 -28.91 10.79
CA PHE A 486 -13.17 -29.68 12.03
C PHE A 486 -14.32 -29.27 12.97
N LYS A 487 -14.61 -30.08 13.99
CA LYS A 487 -15.73 -29.90 14.95
C LYS A 487 -15.25 -30.25 16.36
N VAL A 488 -15.66 -29.48 17.36
CA VAL A 488 -15.41 -29.81 18.78
C VAL A 488 -16.46 -30.83 19.26
N ILE A 489 -16.03 -32.07 19.52
CA ILE A 489 -16.90 -33.16 19.97
C ILE A 489 -16.95 -33.29 21.50
N ALA A 490 -15.85 -33.01 22.19
CA ALA A 490 -15.79 -32.99 23.65
C ALA A 490 -14.88 -31.88 24.19
N ILE A 491 -15.16 -31.47 25.42
CA ILE A 491 -14.40 -30.49 26.20
C ILE A 491 -14.38 -30.94 27.66
N SER A 492 -13.23 -30.79 28.33
CA SER A 492 -13.03 -31.15 29.73
C SER A 492 -11.93 -30.29 30.35
N PRO A 493 -12.03 -29.85 31.62
CA PRO A 493 -13.20 -29.93 32.49
C PRO A 493 -14.31 -28.97 32.04
N LEU A 494 -15.51 -29.08 32.64
CA LEU A 494 -16.62 -28.16 32.38
C LEU A 494 -16.69 -26.97 33.35
N VAL A 495 -15.84 -26.94 34.38
CA VAL A 495 -15.83 -25.91 35.42
C VAL A 495 -14.40 -25.45 35.69
N PHE A 496 -14.18 -24.13 35.65
CA PHE A 496 -12.92 -23.46 35.92
C PHE A 496 -13.10 -22.45 37.05
N ASN A 497 -12.14 -22.39 37.96
CA ASN A 497 -12.14 -21.42 39.07
C ASN A 497 -10.71 -20.94 39.36
N SER A 498 -10.56 -19.88 40.15
CA SER A 498 -9.28 -19.25 40.48
C SER A 498 -8.27 -20.13 41.26
N SER A 499 -8.64 -21.35 41.64
CA SER A 499 -7.89 -22.23 42.54
C SER A 499 -7.51 -23.59 41.93
N LEU A 500 -7.66 -23.76 40.60
CA LEU A 500 -7.63 -25.00 39.78
C LEU A 500 -9.02 -25.61 39.53
N PRO A 501 -9.26 -26.22 38.34
CA PRO A 501 -8.31 -26.44 37.24
C PRO A 501 -8.13 -25.22 36.34
N THR A 502 -6.95 -25.12 35.71
CA THR A 502 -6.61 -24.11 34.69
C THR A 502 -6.42 -24.71 33.29
N ARG A 503 -6.13 -26.01 33.18
CA ARG A 503 -5.98 -26.68 31.88
C ARG A 503 -7.34 -27.05 31.28
N LEU A 504 -7.52 -26.71 30.01
CA LEU A 504 -8.62 -27.11 29.14
C LEU A 504 -8.12 -28.14 28.14
N THR A 505 -8.78 -29.30 28.09
CA THR A 505 -8.65 -30.32 27.05
C THR A 505 -9.86 -30.25 26.12
N ILE A 506 -9.60 -30.26 24.82
CA ILE A 506 -10.58 -30.21 23.74
C ILE A 506 -10.34 -31.43 22.86
N GLN A 507 -11.41 -32.10 22.44
CA GLN A 507 -11.35 -33.19 21.47
C GLN A 507 -12.10 -32.78 20.20
N LEU A 508 -11.45 -32.96 19.06
CA LEU A 508 -11.99 -32.73 17.73
C LEU A 508 -12.55 -34.01 17.09
N ASP A 509 -13.34 -33.85 16.03
CA ASP A 509 -13.83 -34.95 15.17
C ASP A 509 -12.72 -35.58 14.30
N LYS A 510 -11.65 -34.82 14.01
CA LYS A 510 -10.47 -35.25 13.26
C LYS A 510 -9.24 -34.42 13.65
N PRO A 511 -8.00 -34.85 13.31
CA PRO A 511 -6.80 -34.09 13.63
C PRO A 511 -6.79 -32.69 13.00
N LEU A 512 -6.31 -31.70 13.74
CA LEU A 512 -6.18 -30.33 13.23
C LEU A 512 -4.92 -30.21 12.36
N ILE A 513 -5.09 -30.24 11.04
CA ILE A 513 -4.03 -29.90 10.10
C ILE A 513 -3.89 -28.37 10.07
N LYS A 514 -2.75 -27.86 10.56
CA LYS A 514 -2.32 -26.46 10.48
C LYS A 514 -0.91 -26.34 9.93
N ASP A 515 -0.62 -25.23 9.27
CA ASP A 515 0.73 -24.82 8.89
C ASP A 515 1.37 -23.87 9.94
N ASP A 516 2.66 -23.58 9.86
CA ASP A 516 3.37 -22.75 10.86
C ASP A 516 3.06 -21.26 10.77
N GLN A 517 2.57 -20.80 9.63
CA GLN A 517 2.05 -19.44 9.41
C GLN A 517 0.57 -19.27 9.79
N GLU A 518 -0.01 -20.26 10.48
CA GLU A 518 -1.41 -20.28 10.90
C GLU A 518 -1.50 -20.28 12.43
N GLN A 519 -2.13 -19.24 12.97
CA GLN A 519 -2.32 -19.08 14.40
C GLN A 519 -3.59 -19.83 14.85
N LEU A 520 -3.39 -20.87 15.65
CA LEU A 520 -4.44 -21.50 16.43
C LEU A 520 -4.79 -20.61 17.63
N VAL A 521 -6.06 -20.22 17.75
CA VAL A 521 -6.57 -19.32 18.78
C VAL A 521 -7.80 -19.93 19.43
N ILE A 522 -7.72 -20.13 20.74
CA ILE A 522 -8.73 -20.83 21.54
C ILE A 522 -9.25 -19.87 22.61
N GLN A 523 -10.57 -19.72 22.70
CA GLN A 523 -11.20 -18.75 23.59
C GLN A 523 -12.57 -19.20 24.11
N ALA A 524 -12.98 -18.64 25.24
CA ALA A 524 -14.24 -18.89 25.92
C ALA A 524 -14.87 -17.54 26.31
N GLY A 525 -15.44 -16.85 25.32
CA GLY A 525 -15.65 -15.40 25.40
C GLY A 525 -14.31 -14.68 25.54
N ASP A 526 -14.24 -13.70 26.42
CA ASP A 526 -13.04 -12.87 26.67
C ASP A 526 -11.90 -13.62 27.42
N ASN A 527 -12.07 -14.92 27.68
CA ASN A 527 -11.09 -15.79 28.35
C ASN A 527 -10.28 -16.53 27.27
N HIS A 528 -9.01 -16.20 27.10
CA HIS A 528 -8.15 -16.79 26.07
C HIS A 528 -7.28 -17.93 26.62
N CYS A 529 -6.91 -18.88 25.75
CA CYS A 529 -6.00 -19.97 26.11
C CYS A 529 -4.54 -19.66 25.73
N THR A 530 -3.60 -19.95 26.63
CA THR A 530 -2.14 -19.96 26.39
C THR A 530 -1.62 -21.40 26.35
N ASP A 531 -0.32 -21.58 26.09
CA ASP A 531 0.38 -22.87 26.23
C ASP A 531 -0.26 -24.01 25.41
N ILE A 532 -0.74 -23.67 24.20
CA ILE A 532 -1.53 -24.56 23.37
C ILE A 532 -0.64 -25.68 22.82
N THR A 533 -1.03 -26.93 23.08
CA THR A 533 -0.37 -28.15 22.60
C THR A 533 -1.37 -29.05 21.89
N THR A 534 -0.98 -29.61 20.75
CA THR A 534 -1.84 -30.42 19.88
C THR A 534 -1.28 -31.84 19.77
N ASN A 535 -2.12 -32.85 20.02
CA ASN A 535 -1.77 -34.26 19.85
C ASN A 535 -2.93 -34.98 19.15
N GLU A 536 -2.75 -35.31 17.87
CA GLU A 536 -3.78 -35.87 16.99
C GLU A 536 -5.10 -35.07 17.02
N VAL A 537 -6.17 -35.64 17.58
CA VAL A 537 -7.50 -35.05 17.74
C VAL A 537 -7.65 -34.20 19.01
N PHE A 538 -6.66 -34.23 19.92
CA PHE A 538 -6.71 -33.54 21.21
C PHE A 538 -5.91 -32.24 21.19
N ILE A 539 -6.49 -31.20 21.79
CA ILE A 539 -5.81 -29.94 22.05
C ILE A 539 -5.87 -29.65 23.55
N ASN A 540 -4.72 -29.34 24.15
CA ASN A 540 -4.61 -28.96 25.56
C ASN A 540 -4.06 -27.53 25.66
N CYS A 541 -4.64 -26.69 26.52
CA CYS A 541 -4.19 -25.32 26.71
C CYS A 541 -4.49 -24.81 28.14
N SER A 542 -3.77 -23.78 28.59
CA SER A 542 -4.01 -23.09 29.86
C SER A 542 -5.04 -21.98 29.66
N LEU A 543 -6.24 -22.09 30.24
CA LEU A 543 -7.28 -21.08 30.08
C LEU A 543 -7.07 -19.91 31.06
N HIS A 544 -6.79 -18.72 30.54
CA HIS A 544 -6.63 -17.51 31.33
C HIS A 544 -8.00 -16.92 31.72
N LEU A 545 -8.34 -16.99 33.01
CA LEU A 545 -9.67 -16.70 33.52
C LEU A 545 -9.85 -15.20 33.80
N THR A 546 -10.32 -14.46 32.79
CA THR A 546 -10.54 -13.00 32.82
C THR A 546 -11.97 -12.60 33.23
N LYS A 547 -12.97 -13.41 32.87
CA LYS A 547 -14.39 -13.06 32.96
C LYS A 547 -15.27 -14.28 33.31
N SER A 548 -16.00 -14.18 34.42
CA SER A 548 -16.93 -15.22 34.87
C SER A 548 -18.17 -15.35 33.96
N GLY A 549 -18.72 -16.57 33.83
CA GLY A 549 -19.92 -16.84 33.05
C GLY A 549 -19.97 -18.22 32.41
N HIS A 550 -20.98 -18.46 31.57
CA HIS A 550 -21.15 -19.70 30.80
C HIS A 550 -20.82 -19.48 29.32
N PHE A 551 -19.68 -20.01 28.87
CA PHE A 551 -19.15 -19.77 27.53
C PHE A 551 -19.05 -21.05 26.73
N LYS A 552 -19.32 -20.98 25.43
CA LYS A 552 -18.85 -22.01 24.49
C LYS A 552 -17.35 -21.84 24.26
N ILE A 553 -16.66 -22.93 23.96
CA ILE A 553 -15.30 -22.89 23.46
C ILE A 553 -15.35 -22.63 21.96
N ASP A 554 -14.58 -21.66 21.52
CA ASP A 554 -14.30 -21.33 20.12
C ASP A 554 -12.84 -21.72 19.84
N VAL A 555 -12.64 -22.65 18.91
CA VAL A 555 -11.33 -23.10 18.42
C VAL A 555 -11.20 -22.58 17.00
N SER A 556 -10.41 -21.53 16.81
CA SER A 556 -10.26 -20.84 15.53
C SER A 556 -8.85 -20.97 14.98
N LEU A 557 -8.74 -21.02 13.65
CA LEU A 557 -7.47 -21.04 12.92
C LEU A 557 -7.49 -19.92 11.89
N ARG A 558 -6.46 -19.07 11.92
CA ARG A 558 -6.33 -17.88 11.07
C ARG A 558 -4.91 -17.71 10.57
N SER A 559 -4.73 -17.15 9.37
CA SER A 559 -3.41 -16.70 8.91
C SER A 559 -3.41 -15.19 8.72
N ASP A 560 -2.54 -14.49 9.44
CA ASP A 560 -2.43 -13.04 9.33
C ASP A 560 -1.55 -12.58 8.17
N ARG A 561 -1.19 -13.48 7.24
CA ARG A 561 -0.28 -13.21 6.12
C ARG A 561 -0.91 -12.39 4.98
N TYR A 562 -2.11 -12.73 4.53
CA TYR A 562 -2.81 -12.05 3.42
C TYR A 562 -4.10 -11.38 3.88
N ALA A 563 -4.53 -10.31 3.20
CA ALA A 563 -5.76 -9.59 3.53
C ALA A 563 -7.03 -10.37 3.13
N ASP A 564 -6.96 -11.15 2.04
CA ASP A 564 -8.00 -12.05 1.55
C ASP A 564 -7.87 -13.47 2.13
N THR A 565 -7.67 -13.56 3.45
CA THR A 565 -7.85 -14.82 4.19
C THR A 565 -9.20 -14.87 4.91
N VAL A 566 -9.68 -16.07 5.24
CA VAL A 566 -10.79 -16.24 6.18
C VAL A 566 -10.36 -17.03 7.41
N VAL A 567 -10.93 -16.67 8.56
CA VAL A 567 -10.83 -17.46 9.78
C VAL A 567 -11.79 -18.65 9.67
N ILE A 568 -11.29 -19.86 9.91
CA ILE A 568 -12.13 -21.04 10.15
C ILE A 568 -12.21 -21.31 11.65
N SER A 569 -13.33 -21.89 12.11
CA SER A 569 -13.47 -22.25 13.52
C SER A 569 -14.36 -23.45 13.77
N ALA A 570 -14.23 -24.02 14.97
CA ALA A 570 -15.16 -24.99 15.52
C ALA A 570 -15.65 -24.50 16.89
N VAL A 571 -16.97 -24.56 17.08
CA VAL A 571 -17.65 -23.97 18.24
C VAL A 571 -18.38 -25.07 19.01
N SER A 572 -18.04 -25.23 20.30
CA SER A 572 -18.53 -26.34 21.12
C SER A 572 -20.06 -26.34 21.28
N THR A 573 -20.61 -27.55 21.41
CA THR A 573 -22.03 -27.76 21.76
C THR A 573 -22.27 -27.46 23.24
N LYS A 574 -21.50 -28.09 24.12
CA LYS A 574 -21.43 -27.85 25.57
C LYS A 574 -20.81 -26.48 25.86
N LYS A 575 -21.13 -25.91 27.04
CA LYS A 575 -20.50 -24.71 27.61
C LYS A 575 -19.61 -25.10 28.79
N ILE A 576 -18.55 -24.34 29.03
CA ILE A 576 -17.84 -24.33 30.32
C ILE A 576 -18.41 -23.24 31.23
N TYR A 577 -18.25 -23.42 32.53
CA TYR A 577 -18.52 -22.41 33.56
C TYR A 577 -17.19 -21.87 34.11
N ILE A 578 -17.03 -20.54 34.10
CA ILE A 578 -15.83 -19.87 34.62
C ILE A 578 -16.21 -19.03 35.85
N VAL A 579 -15.45 -19.19 36.93
CA VAL A 579 -15.56 -18.41 38.17
C VAL A 579 -14.24 -17.68 38.44
N VAL A 580 -14.17 -16.42 38.03
CA VAL A 580 -13.07 -15.51 38.37
C VAL A 580 -13.35 -14.86 39.72
N SER A 581 -12.35 -14.87 40.62
CA SER A 581 -12.40 -14.09 41.84
C SER A 581 -12.34 -12.60 41.50
N LYS A 582 -13.33 -11.81 41.97
CA LYS A 582 -13.39 -10.37 41.67
C LYS A 582 -12.15 -9.66 42.22
N SER A 583 -11.27 -9.24 41.31
CA SER A 583 -10.05 -8.49 41.63
C SER A 583 -10.36 -7.24 42.47
N ARG A 584 -9.73 -7.15 43.65
CA ARG A 584 -9.84 -6.01 44.57
C ARG A 584 -9.45 -4.67 43.90
N TYR A 585 -8.66 -4.73 42.83
CA TYR A 585 -8.17 -3.54 42.10
C TYR A 585 -9.21 -2.86 41.22
N THR A 586 -10.38 -3.48 40.95
CA THR A 586 -11.46 -2.80 40.19
C THR A 586 -11.96 -1.53 40.90
N ILE A 587 -12.05 -1.56 42.23
CA ILE A 587 -12.36 -0.39 43.06
C ILE A 587 -11.23 0.65 42.94
N SER A 588 -9.96 0.23 43.03
CA SER A 588 -8.80 1.11 42.88
C SER A 588 -8.75 1.81 41.52
N ILE A 589 -9.05 1.10 40.43
CA ILE A 589 -9.10 1.64 39.07
C ILE A 589 -10.25 2.65 38.93
N LEU A 590 -11.43 2.38 39.50
CA LEU A 590 -12.54 3.33 39.57
C LEU A 590 -12.16 4.61 40.33
N PHE A 591 -11.50 4.49 41.48
CA PHE A 591 -10.98 5.66 42.22
C PHE A 591 -9.96 6.47 41.40
N VAL A 592 -9.08 5.80 40.64
CA VAL A 592 -8.11 6.48 39.76
C VAL A 592 -8.81 7.22 38.62
N ILE A 593 -9.78 6.58 37.93
CA ILE A 593 -10.55 7.21 36.86
C ILE A 593 -11.35 8.41 37.40
N PHE A 594 -12.00 8.28 38.56
CA PHE A 594 -12.72 9.37 39.22
C PHE A 594 -11.80 10.53 39.64
N SER A 595 -10.57 10.21 40.11
CA SER A 595 -9.56 11.22 40.44
C SER A 595 -9.07 11.96 39.19
N ILE A 596 -8.88 11.27 38.06
CA ILE A 596 -8.55 11.90 36.78
C ILE A 596 -9.68 12.83 36.34
N PHE A 597 -10.93 12.39 36.42
CA PHE A 597 -12.10 13.17 35.98
C PHE A 597 -12.32 14.42 36.83
N THR A 598 -12.19 14.31 38.16
CA THR A 598 -12.29 15.45 39.07
C THR A 598 -11.13 16.44 38.91
N ILE A 599 -9.91 15.98 38.64
CA ILE A 599 -8.78 16.85 38.24
C ILE A 599 -9.07 17.56 36.91
N PHE A 600 -9.66 16.88 35.92
CA PHE A 600 -10.01 17.49 34.63
C PHE A 600 -11.09 18.58 34.79
N LEU A 601 -12.09 18.34 35.64
CA LEU A 601 -13.10 19.34 36.02
C LEU A 601 -12.50 20.53 36.78
N LEU A 602 -11.55 20.28 37.70
CA LEU A 602 -10.83 21.35 38.40
C LEU A 602 -9.97 22.20 37.46
N ILE A 603 -9.31 21.59 36.47
CA ILE A 603 -8.50 22.31 35.47
C ILE A 603 -9.38 23.12 34.52
N THR A 604 -10.51 22.59 34.05
CA THR A 604 -11.45 23.36 33.21
C THR A 604 -12.12 24.48 34.01
N TYR A 605 -12.54 24.23 35.25
CA TYR A 605 -13.12 25.24 36.15
C TYR A 605 -12.13 26.37 36.49
N THR A 606 -10.88 26.04 36.81
CA THR A 606 -9.86 27.07 37.11
C THR A 606 -9.42 27.85 35.88
N ASN A 607 -9.38 27.24 34.69
CA ASN A 607 -9.14 27.96 33.44
C ASN A 607 -10.34 28.85 33.04
N TYR A 608 -11.57 28.40 33.26
CA TYR A 608 -12.79 29.19 33.04
C TYR A 608 -12.82 30.43 33.94
N ASN A 609 -12.54 30.25 35.24
CA ASN A 609 -12.40 31.36 36.19
C ASN A 609 -11.21 32.29 35.87
N LYS A 610 -10.07 31.78 35.38
CA LYS A 610 -8.97 32.64 34.90
C LYS A 610 -9.37 33.48 33.69
N LYS A 611 -10.18 32.93 32.77
CA LYS A 611 -10.61 33.65 31.57
C LYS A 611 -11.57 34.80 31.93
N HIS A 612 -12.67 34.51 32.64
CA HIS A 612 -13.67 35.52 32.99
C HIS A 612 -13.24 36.45 34.16
N GLY A 613 -12.37 35.99 35.06
CA GLY A 613 -11.82 36.82 36.13
C GLY A 613 -10.92 37.96 35.61
N ASN A 614 -10.21 37.73 34.50
CA ASN A 614 -9.40 38.76 33.85
C ASN A 614 -10.26 39.76 33.07
N GLU A 615 -11.29 39.31 32.33
CA GLU A 615 -12.24 40.20 31.65
C GLU A 615 -12.90 41.18 32.64
N PHE A 616 -13.33 40.71 33.80
CA PHE A 616 -13.91 41.56 34.85
C PHE A 616 -12.93 42.61 35.43
N LEU A 617 -11.62 42.34 35.41
CA LEU A 617 -10.58 43.27 35.85
C LEU A 617 -10.23 44.32 34.79
N GLU A 618 -10.15 43.92 33.52
CA GLU A 618 -9.93 44.87 32.40
C GLU A 618 -11.11 45.82 32.22
N VAL A 619 -12.34 45.31 32.26
CA VAL A 619 -13.55 46.16 32.22
C VAL A 619 -13.53 47.18 33.36
N LYS A 620 -13.24 46.77 34.60
CA LYS A 620 -13.15 47.69 35.76
C LYS A 620 -12.07 48.75 35.61
N ARG A 621 -10.93 48.45 34.97
CA ARG A 621 -9.90 49.46 34.63
C ARG A 621 -10.40 50.42 33.55
N SER A 622 -10.97 49.89 32.47
CA SER A 622 -11.46 50.69 31.34
C SER A 622 -12.54 51.69 31.76
N THR A 623 -13.57 51.25 32.50
CA THR A 623 -14.64 52.15 32.99
C THR A 623 -14.10 53.24 33.93
N ARG A 624 -13.05 52.94 34.72
CA ARG A 624 -12.42 53.93 35.61
C ARG A 624 -11.65 55.00 34.82
N ILE A 625 -10.99 54.61 33.71
CA ILE A 625 -10.29 55.53 32.80
C ILE A 625 -11.30 56.39 32.02
N MET A 626 -12.37 55.82 31.47
CA MET A 626 -13.43 56.58 30.78
C MET A 626 -14.15 57.57 31.71
N ASN A 627 -14.32 57.25 32.99
CA ASN A 627 -14.88 58.18 33.99
C ASN A 627 -13.92 59.32 34.41
N ILE A 628 -12.62 59.19 34.14
CA ILE A 628 -11.65 60.29 34.32
C ILE A 628 -11.63 61.17 33.05
N ALA A 629 -11.58 60.56 31.86
CA ALA A 629 -11.59 61.28 30.59
C ALA A 629 -12.89 62.06 30.33
N SER A 630 -14.06 61.49 30.66
CA SER A 630 -15.35 62.19 30.51
C SER A 630 -15.53 63.35 31.50
N LYS A 631 -14.84 63.32 32.66
CA LYS A 631 -14.78 64.45 33.59
C LYS A 631 -13.86 65.57 33.09
N SER A 632 -12.72 65.26 32.46
CA SER A 632 -11.83 66.30 31.92
C SER A 632 -12.39 66.97 30.65
N MET A 633 -13.14 66.24 29.81
CA MET A 633 -13.77 66.82 28.61
C MET A 633 -14.97 67.75 28.90
N LYS A 634 -15.65 67.61 30.04
CA LYS A 634 -16.83 68.45 30.37
C LYS A 634 -16.51 69.87 30.85
N SER A 635 -15.24 70.24 31.07
CA SER A 635 -14.85 71.55 31.63
C SER A 635 -14.47 72.63 30.60
N LYS A 636 -14.47 72.34 29.29
CA LYS A 636 -14.09 73.31 28.24
C LYS A 636 -15.18 73.56 27.19
N LYS A 637 -16.17 74.41 27.53
CA LYS A 637 -16.91 75.23 26.54
C LYS A 637 -17.29 76.62 27.10
N PHE A 638 -16.72 77.65 26.47
CA PHE A 638 -17.13 79.06 26.51
C PHE A 638 -18.49 79.25 25.78
N SER A 639 -19.22 80.40 25.80
CA SER A 639 -19.39 81.54 26.74
C SER A 639 -20.45 82.52 26.13
N ARG A 640 -20.87 83.59 26.85
CA ARG A 640 -21.69 84.76 26.39
C ARG A 640 -23.17 84.46 26.04
N SER A 641 -24.19 85.02 26.72
CA SER A 641 -24.80 86.41 26.69
C SER A 641 -26.04 86.50 25.75
N ARG A 642 -27.05 87.40 25.87
CA ARG A 642 -27.15 88.72 26.54
C ARG A 642 -28.63 89.18 26.74
N LYS A 643 -28.92 89.96 27.81
CA LYS A 643 -30.01 90.97 28.05
C LYS A 643 -31.41 90.95 27.38
N ARG A 644 -32.45 90.96 28.25
CA ARG A 644 -33.65 91.87 28.35
C ARG A 644 -34.67 92.07 27.20
N SER A 645 -35.92 91.65 27.49
CA SER A 645 -37.17 92.46 27.69
C SER A 645 -37.86 93.25 26.53
N PRO A 646 -39.17 93.57 26.64
CA PRO A 646 -40.11 93.51 25.50
C PRO A 646 -40.86 94.82 25.17
N SER A 647 -41.77 94.75 24.17
CA SER A 647 -42.92 95.66 23.99
C SER A 647 -44.07 94.97 23.24
N THR A 648 -45.26 95.59 23.20
CA THR A 648 -46.55 94.95 22.84
C THR A 648 -47.20 95.47 21.54
N THR A 649 -47.83 94.53 20.82
CA THR A 649 -48.99 94.59 19.89
C THR A 649 -49.64 95.94 19.53
N LYS A 650 -49.85 96.21 18.21
CA LYS A 650 -51.19 96.37 17.57
C LYS A 650 -51.21 96.70 16.05
N ILE A 651 -52.01 95.92 15.29
CA ILE A 651 -52.89 96.30 14.13
C ILE A 651 -52.13 96.71 12.83
N ILE A 652 -52.48 96.23 11.61
CA ILE A 652 -53.64 96.56 10.73
C ILE A 652 -54.21 95.31 9.98
N VAL A 653 -55.43 95.47 9.44
CA VAL A 653 -56.35 94.48 8.79
C VAL A 653 -56.08 94.39 7.26
N THR A 654 -56.47 93.35 6.48
CA THR A 654 -57.73 93.33 5.67
C THR A 654 -57.90 92.07 4.76
N ILE A 655 -59.09 91.46 4.84
CA ILE A 655 -60.00 90.83 3.81
C ILE A 655 -59.42 90.71 2.37
N GLN A 656 -59.55 89.64 1.55
CA GLN A 656 -60.49 88.47 1.43
C GLN A 656 -59.69 87.20 1.01
N SER A 657 -60.17 86.00 0.58
CA SER A 657 -61.46 85.32 0.27
C SER A 657 -61.25 83.78 0.37
N LYS A 658 -62.21 82.85 0.16
CA LYS A 658 -63.64 82.89 -0.23
C LYS A 658 -64.41 81.83 0.56
#